data_AF-A0A2D2DT31-F1
#
_entry.id   AF-A0A2D2DT31-F1
#
_cell.length_a   1.000
_cell.length_b   1.000
_cell.length_c   1.000
_cell.angle_alpha   90.00
_cell.angle_beta   90.00
_cell.angle_gamma   90.00
#
_symmetry.space_group_name_H-M   'P 1'
#
loop_
_entity.id
_entity.type
_entity.pdbx_description
1 polymer ?
#
loop_
_entity_poly.entity_id
_entity_poly.type
_entity_poly.pdbx_seq_one_letter_code
_entity_poly.pdbx_strand_id
1 'polypeptide(L)'
;MGMIAMDMLTRIRGCVTPRSSRRAGQGSSPPRPRAGSLARAIAWIAGPLAMLAAMAFIPAAAQENPAVTRGAAWLQAQISANGALLSEASSIATPMQARSETNTTLTLRSFASPALAGIIAGEPDDVTEYLARKVLSLPAALVPASASLIELTTRQNADGGFGGARGFASNPLDTAWVLLALNQSKNTPPSLSGAAVNYLLATQQVDGAFGMAPDTPNAYITSTVALVLQANGSNTAALNALNRVNAWLLARQGADGSWGSVAETSAVYLALIGSVSDAALQTTVKSYLLSQQALDGDWGADPYATALALRALAAKPQPVVTTGRVVMRVVDGATGQAVAGAMAQLQGTSIAPSLSDATGQLSFSEVPAGNYIGILTGAGYAPRSVPFALRAGTTTDLGSIALTVAQTSGVLKGVVRDKASNSVLRDVVVSVAGSANASTHTLADGSYALTGLAPGPVTIVAAKPGFASVSASGTVVAGETLMFSPTLSLPGEPADTAGTLIGQAVDQTSLAPLPGVMISVGATGKTAVSGQDGRFSMMNVPAGTYAVSFSKPGYTSKLFATVLVAPGSTNDFQVLGFSKTLTTVALAGRLSDIQSGKAIAQATVTVVGAALTTQTDSNGDYRIEGLAPGGTTLRFSASGYASETVAASFPAAGEYRFDKTLALDGAGNPSFSMLVSDQPVYPAHAPAVLKMEIANTAATPVENAVIDITIFDPQGQVIGMQQAVRIDADGVAQENFMLAPNSTTAVDVKWSTLAHAPGVYQFKARIFTSNASTGGKTVLAERTSSFTIAASRKVLRLSIVPVPAYSVFEATEQMQFKVEAIHQSNQPVTIPFRYAFMAPGGAVLKEEEGSITLQPNDMLGSVTLGPFAHRFTAAGVYPVVLSSTGDPAPQVLANGEVQVAPGIRVGVTQKITPTSVTADGDKRIRIHLELKGVEQK
;
A
#
# COMPACT_ATOMS: atom_id res chain seq x y z
N MET A 1 -21.97 -37.57 19.94
CA MET A 1 -22.92 -38.56 19.40
C MET A 1 -23.83 -37.85 18.41
N GLY A 2 -23.85 -38.09 17.11
CA GLY A 2 -23.02 -38.84 16.17
C GLY A 2 -23.40 -38.27 14.78
N MET A 3 -22.40 -37.80 14.02
CA MET A 3 -22.06 -38.26 12.66
C MET A 3 -23.06 -37.89 11.56
N ILE A 4 -22.78 -36.84 10.78
CA ILE A 4 -21.96 -36.79 9.53
C ILE A 4 -22.84 -37.03 8.28
N ALA A 5 -22.97 -35.94 7.52
CA ALA A 5 -22.66 -35.74 6.10
C ALA A 5 -22.92 -36.83 5.04
N MET A 6 -23.21 -36.29 3.85
CA MET A 6 -22.72 -36.75 2.54
C MET A 6 -23.28 -38.13 2.08
N ASP A 7 -23.51 -38.43 0.82
CA ASP A 7 -23.16 -37.80 -0.43
C ASP A 7 -23.93 -38.51 -1.55
N MET A 8 -23.90 -37.91 -2.73
CA MET A 8 -23.76 -38.57 -4.03
C MET A 8 -24.85 -39.48 -4.65
N LEU A 9 -24.92 -39.24 -5.96
CA LEU A 9 -25.06 -40.19 -7.07
C LEU A 9 -26.46 -40.54 -7.58
N THR A 10 -26.80 -39.75 -8.58
CA THR A 10 -27.68 -40.02 -9.70
C THR A 10 -27.37 -41.37 -10.38
N ARG A 11 -28.45 -41.99 -10.86
CA ARG A 11 -28.55 -43.13 -11.81
C ARG A 11 -28.36 -44.52 -11.19
N ILE A 12 -29.45 -45.29 -11.17
CA ILE A 12 -29.77 -46.28 -12.22
C ILE A 12 -31.22 -46.81 -11.99
N ARG A 13 -31.92 -46.96 -13.12
CA ARG A 13 -33.03 -47.88 -13.47
C ARG A 13 -33.51 -48.79 -12.32
N GLY A 14 -34.81 -48.95 -12.05
CA GLY A 14 -35.93 -48.97 -12.96
C GLY A 14 -36.76 -50.22 -12.65
N CYS A 15 -38.07 -50.03 -12.69
CA CYS A 15 -39.06 -51.05 -13.03
C CYS A 15 -39.51 -52.06 -11.95
N VAL A 16 -40.83 -52.29 -11.99
CA VAL A 16 -41.58 -53.49 -11.54
C VAL A 16 -42.08 -53.51 -10.09
N THR A 17 -43.23 -52.84 -9.89
CA THR A 17 -44.40 -53.39 -9.16
C THR A 17 -44.88 -54.70 -9.82
N PRO A 18 -45.62 -55.65 -9.16
CA PRO A 18 -46.79 -55.30 -8.33
C PRO A 18 -47.28 -56.29 -7.23
N ARG A 19 -48.30 -55.81 -6.51
CA ARG A 19 -49.49 -56.50 -5.95
C ARG A 19 -49.31 -57.45 -4.75
N SER A 20 -49.96 -57.11 -3.64
CA SER A 20 -51.35 -57.53 -3.39
C SER A 20 -52.06 -56.73 -2.30
N SER A 21 -53.34 -56.52 -2.56
CA SER A 21 -54.42 -55.77 -1.89
C SER A 21 -54.90 -56.23 -0.52
N ARG A 22 -55.48 -55.29 0.26
CA ARG A 22 -56.83 -55.29 0.90
C ARG A 22 -56.99 -53.96 1.69
N ARG A 23 -58.13 -53.28 1.83
CA ARG A 23 -59.45 -53.20 1.18
C ARG A 23 -60.21 -52.04 1.88
N ALA A 24 -60.95 -51.24 1.10
CA ALA A 24 -62.16 -50.44 1.43
C ALA A 24 -62.12 -49.38 2.56
N GLY A 25 -62.78 -48.21 2.48
CA GLY A 25 -63.69 -47.57 1.51
C GLY A 25 -63.62 -46.03 1.71
N GLN A 26 -64.43 -45.15 1.16
CA GLN A 26 -65.65 -45.19 0.34
C GLN A 26 -65.92 -43.73 -0.12
N GLY A 27 -66.52 -43.56 -1.30
CA GLY A 27 -67.34 -42.39 -1.71
C GLY A 27 -66.60 -41.12 -2.15
N SER A 28 -66.42 -40.79 -3.44
CA SER A 28 -67.41 -40.45 -4.49
C SER A 28 -67.44 -38.94 -4.79
N SER A 29 -66.77 -38.53 -5.88
CA SER A 29 -67.20 -37.40 -6.74
C SER A 29 -68.29 -37.92 -7.68
N PRO A 30 -69.16 -37.09 -8.34
CA PRO A 30 -68.80 -36.12 -9.41
C PRO A 30 -69.84 -34.93 -9.47
N PRO A 31 -70.09 -34.15 -10.57
CA PRO A 31 -69.54 -34.12 -11.94
C PRO A 31 -69.21 -32.72 -12.56
N ARG A 32 -68.74 -32.81 -13.81
CA ARG A 32 -68.34 -31.82 -14.86
C ARG A 32 -69.55 -31.07 -15.52
N PRO A 33 -69.41 -30.21 -16.59
CA PRO A 33 -68.41 -29.16 -16.97
C PRO A 33 -69.00 -27.89 -17.69
N ARG A 34 -68.09 -26.99 -18.15
CA ARG A 34 -68.12 -26.01 -19.30
C ARG A 34 -68.64 -24.56 -19.13
N ALA A 35 -67.67 -23.64 -19.29
CA ALA A 35 -67.57 -22.39 -20.07
C ALA A 35 -68.73 -21.34 -20.16
N GLY A 36 -68.42 -20.09 -19.76
CA GLY A 36 -68.76 -18.88 -20.53
C GLY A 36 -69.72 -17.85 -19.92
N SER A 37 -69.21 -16.62 -19.72
CA SER A 37 -69.88 -15.29 -19.75
C SER A 37 -70.87 -14.84 -18.66
N LEU A 38 -70.49 -13.71 -18.02
CA LEU A 38 -71.22 -12.46 -17.75
C LEU A 38 -72.58 -12.42 -17.01
N ALA A 39 -72.62 -11.47 -16.07
CA ALA A 39 -73.75 -10.68 -15.53
C ALA A 39 -74.55 -11.27 -14.35
N ARG A 40 -74.34 -10.69 -13.14
CA ARG A 40 -75.26 -9.81 -12.36
C ARG A 40 -76.44 -10.57 -11.70
N ALA A 41 -76.83 -10.39 -10.45
CA ALA A 41 -76.47 -9.47 -9.36
C ALA A 41 -77.27 -9.87 -8.08
N ILE A 42 -77.11 -9.09 -7.00
CA ILE A 42 -78.01 -8.85 -5.82
C ILE A 42 -77.44 -9.49 -4.54
N ALA A 43 -77.24 -8.82 -3.40
CA ALA A 43 -77.37 -7.41 -2.99
C ALA A 43 -76.61 -7.23 -1.65
N TRP A 44 -75.80 -6.16 -1.53
CA TRP A 44 -75.98 -5.01 -0.61
C TRP A 44 -76.07 -5.32 0.90
N ILE A 45 -75.08 -4.86 1.66
CA ILE A 45 -75.17 -3.73 2.62
C ILE A 45 -73.74 -3.24 2.97
N ALA A 46 -73.55 -1.92 2.89
CA ALA A 46 -72.43 -1.08 3.36
C ALA A 46 -71.07 -1.12 2.60
N GLY A 47 -70.99 -0.37 1.49
CA GLY A 47 -69.78 0.40 1.15
C GLY A 47 -69.71 1.70 1.99
N PRO A 48 -68.85 2.68 1.70
CA PRO A 48 -67.68 2.75 0.81
C PRO A 48 -66.50 3.49 1.50
N LEU A 49 -65.41 2.79 1.86
CA LEU A 49 -64.17 3.44 2.33
C LEU A 49 -62.89 2.85 1.74
N ALA A 50 -63.00 1.76 0.98
CA ALA A 50 -61.85 1.02 0.46
C ALA A 50 -61.60 1.22 -1.05
N MET A 51 -62.45 1.99 -1.75
CA MET A 51 -62.35 2.22 -3.20
C MET A 51 -62.08 3.68 -3.59
N LEU A 52 -61.49 4.45 -2.68
CA LEU A 52 -60.72 5.67 -2.97
C LEU A 52 -59.25 5.56 -2.52
N ALA A 53 -58.82 4.37 -2.07
CA ALA A 53 -57.46 4.09 -1.57
C ALA A 53 -56.64 3.14 -2.47
N ALA A 54 -57.16 2.77 -3.64
CA ALA A 54 -56.47 1.93 -4.63
C ALA A 54 -56.08 2.68 -5.92
N MET A 55 -56.07 4.02 -5.86
CA MET A 55 -55.53 4.92 -6.88
C MET A 55 -54.60 5.95 -6.21
N ALA A 56 -53.74 5.52 -5.28
CA ALA A 56 -52.80 6.44 -4.63
C ALA A 56 -51.62 5.74 -3.95
N PHE A 57 -50.99 4.75 -4.58
CA PHE A 57 -49.62 4.34 -4.20
C PHE A 57 -48.88 3.81 -5.43
N ILE A 58 -48.79 4.66 -6.47
CA ILE A 58 -47.53 4.73 -7.19
C ILE A 58 -46.56 5.27 -6.13
N PRO A 59 -45.45 4.58 -5.77
CA PRO A 59 -44.43 5.25 -4.96
C PRO A 59 -44.10 6.51 -5.74
N ALA A 60 -44.37 7.68 -5.14
CA ALA A 60 -44.00 8.94 -5.75
C ALA A 60 -42.51 8.81 -6.08
N ALA A 61 -42.19 8.60 -7.36
CA ALA A 61 -40.82 8.65 -7.82
C ALA A 61 -40.34 10.00 -7.31
N ALA A 62 -39.38 9.98 -6.37
CA ALA A 62 -38.92 11.19 -5.69
C ALA A 62 -38.69 12.23 -6.78
N GLN A 63 -39.59 13.22 -6.85
CA GLN A 63 -39.66 14.07 -8.02
C GLN A 63 -38.35 14.83 -8.04
N GLU A 64 -37.57 14.58 -9.09
CA GLU A 64 -36.25 15.15 -9.21
C GLU A 64 -36.35 16.68 -9.12
N ASN A 65 -35.42 17.30 -8.39
CA ASN A 65 -35.46 18.74 -8.16
C ASN A 65 -35.62 19.46 -9.51
N PRO A 66 -36.68 20.27 -9.72
CA PRO A 66 -36.95 20.94 -11.00
C PRO A 66 -35.76 21.75 -11.53
N ALA A 67 -34.92 22.29 -10.63
CA ALA A 67 -33.67 22.95 -10.98
C ALA A 67 -32.69 21.99 -11.71
N VAL A 68 -32.53 20.77 -11.20
CA VAL A 68 -31.66 19.75 -11.78
C VAL A 68 -32.18 19.34 -13.18
N THR A 69 -33.50 19.21 -13.33
CA THR A 69 -34.12 18.90 -14.62
C THR A 69 -33.88 19.99 -15.66
N ARG A 70 -34.05 21.27 -15.30
CA ARG A 70 -33.78 22.40 -16.22
C ARG A 70 -32.32 22.45 -16.66
N GLY A 71 -31.38 22.37 -15.73
CA GLY A 71 -29.95 22.42 -16.09
C GLY A 71 -29.50 21.22 -16.93
N ALA A 72 -30.07 20.02 -16.70
CA ALA A 72 -29.80 18.87 -17.54
C ALA A 72 -30.32 19.07 -18.98
N ALA A 73 -31.51 19.65 -19.15
CA ALA A 73 -32.06 19.98 -20.46
C ALA A 73 -31.19 21.04 -21.18
N TRP A 74 -30.72 22.05 -20.45
CA TRP A 74 -29.81 23.06 -20.97
C TRP A 74 -28.49 22.44 -21.47
N LEU A 75 -27.86 21.55 -20.69
CA LEU A 75 -26.63 20.86 -21.13
C LEU A 75 -26.83 19.99 -22.36
N GLN A 76 -27.97 19.29 -22.47
CA GLN A 76 -28.28 18.52 -23.68
C GLN A 76 -28.39 19.43 -24.90
N ALA A 77 -29.01 20.60 -24.75
CA ALA A 77 -29.14 21.59 -25.83
C ALA A 77 -27.80 22.23 -26.25
N GLN A 78 -26.76 22.17 -25.40
CA GLN A 78 -25.42 22.64 -25.78
C GLN A 78 -24.73 21.73 -26.80
N ILE A 79 -25.14 20.45 -26.94
CA ILE A 79 -24.44 19.50 -27.80
C ILE A 79 -24.82 19.76 -29.26
N SER A 80 -23.86 20.25 -30.04
CA SER A 80 -24.03 20.43 -31.48
C SER A 80 -23.90 19.11 -32.24
N ALA A 81 -24.21 19.12 -33.54
CA ALA A 81 -24.21 17.92 -34.38
C ALA A 81 -22.83 17.23 -34.49
N ASN A 82 -21.73 17.98 -34.36
CA ASN A 82 -20.38 17.42 -34.38
C ASN A 82 -19.86 17.02 -32.98
N GLY A 83 -20.68 17.18 -31.93
CA GLY A 83 -20.34 16.87 -30.55
C GLY A 83 -19.72 18.03 -29.76
N ALA A 84 -19.30 19.13 -30.38
CA ALA A 84 -18.81 20.31 -29.66
C ALA A 84 -19.94 21.00 -28.88
N LEU A 85 -19.61 21.72 -27.81
CA LEU A 85 -20.59 22.46 -27.02
C LEU A 85 -20.72 23.89 -27.55
N LEU A 86 -21.95 24.40 -27.69
CA LEU A 86 -22.22 25.72 -28.25
C LEU A 86 -21.47 26.85 -27.52
N SER A 87 -21.31 26.74 -26.20
CA SER A 87 -20.70 27.79 -25.35
C SER A 87 -19.32 27.41 -24.79
N GLU A 88 -18.60 26.44 -25.38
CA GLU A 88 -17.28 26.03 -24.85
C GLU A 88 -16.19 27.08 -25.00
N ALA A 89 -16.27 27.97 -25.99
CA ALA A 89 -15.28 29.03 -26.22
C ALA A 89 -15.33 30.13 -25.14
N SER A 90 -16.48 30.32 -24.50
CA SER A 90 -16.70 31.26 -23.40
C SER A 90 -16.65 30.59 -22.03
N SER A 91 -16.42 29.27 -21.97
CA SER A 91 -16.30 28.55 -20.71
C SER A 91 -15.04 28.98 -19.95
N ILE A 92 -15.13 28.98 -18.62
CA ILE A 92 -13.96 29.18 -17.75
C ILE A 92 -12.98 28.00 -17.82
N ALA A 93 -13.40 26.88 -18.39
CA ALA A 93 -12.61 25.67 -18.55
C ALA A 93 -12.23 25.47 -20.02
N THR A 94 -11.21 24.63 -20.25
CA THR A 94 -10.85 24.23 -21.62
C THR A 94 -12.00 23.46 -22.28
N PRO A 95 -12.10 23.47 -23.63
CA PRO A 95 -13.12 22.69 -24.33
C PRO A 95 -13.16 21.22 -23.92
N MET A 96 -11.99 20.58 -23.74
CA MET A 96 -11.91 19.18 -23.28
C MET A 96 -12.46 18.98 -21.86
N GLN A 97 -12.15 19.88 -20.93
CA GLN A 97 -12.71 19.85 -19.58
C GLN A 97 -14.25 19.99 -19.62
N ALA A 98 -14.77 21.00 -20.32
CA ALA A 98 -16.21 21.23 -20.44
C ALA A 98 -16.95 20.03 -21.08
N ARG A 99 -16.40 19.47 -22.16
CA ARG A 99 -16.96 18.29 -22.84
C ARG A 99 -16.95 17.05 -21.96
N SER A 100 -15.82 16.74 -21.31
CA SER A 100 -15.69 15.55 -20.44
C SER A 100 -16.61 15.59 -19.22
N GLU A 101 -16.74 16.74 -18.56
CA GLU A 101 -17.68 16.90 -17.44
C GLU A 101 -19.13 16.82 -17.91
N THR A 102 -19.46 17.45 -19.05
CA THR A 102 -20.80 17.35 -19.66
C THR A 102 -21.16 15.90 -19.98
N ASN A 103 -20.25 15.16 -20.62
CA ASN A 103 -20.48 13.75 -20.96
C ASN A 103 -20.68 12.89 -19.71
N THR A 104 -19.86 13.09 -18.68
CA THR A 104 -19.97 12.37 -17.40
C THR A 104 -21.31 12.68 -16.72
N THR A 105 -21.68 13.95 -16.60
CA THR A 105 -22.92 14.38 -15.94
C THR A 105 -24.15 13.86 -16.67
N LEU A 106 -24.20 13.95 -18.00
CA LEU A 106 -25.35 13.47 -18.76
C LEU A 106 -25.47 11.95 -18.73
N THR A 107 -24.35 11.23 -18.77
CA THR A 107 -24.38 9.76 -18.75
C THR A 107 -24.83 9.20 -17.40
N LEU A 108 -24.45 9.84 -16.27
CA LEU A 108 -24.99 9.54 -14.94
C LEU A 108 -26.50 9.72 -14.84
N ARG A 109 -27.09 10.43 -15.80
CA ARG A 109 -28.53 10.71 -15.94
C ARG A 109 -29.16 9.94 -17.09
N SER A 110 -28.51 8.86 -17.53
CA SER A 110 -28.97 7.97 -18.59
C SER A 110 -29.12 8.65 -19.96
N PHE A 111 -28.36 9.72 -20.22
CA PHE A 111 -28.24 10.35 -21.53
C PHE A 111 -26.81 10.20 -22.06
N ALA A 112 -26.63 9.41 -23.12
CA ALA A 112 -25.35 9.26 -23.80
C ALA A 112 -25.42 9.86 -25.21
N SER A 113 -24.43 10.67 -25.58
CA SER A 113 -24.30 11.25 -26.91
C SER A 113 -23.08 10.69 -27.62
N PRO A 114 -23.25 9.85 -28.66
CA PRO A 114 -22.13 9.33 -29.45
C PRO A 114 -21.28 10.42 -30.11
N ALA A 115 -21.90 11.54 -30.51
CA ALA A 115 -21.18 12.67 -31.12
C ALA A 115 -20.24 13.34 -30.11
N LEU A 116 -20.72 13.60 -28.89
CA LEU A 116 -19.91 14.16 -27.81
C LEU A 116 -18.80 13.19 -27.38
N ALA A 117 -19.10 11.90 -27.24
CA ALA A 117 -18.09 10.89 -26.93
C ALA A 117 -17.04 10.78 -28.05
N GLY A 118 -17.45 10.88 -29.32
CA GLY A 118 -16.56 10.85 -30.48
C GLY A 118 -15.57 12.00 -30.51
N ILE A 119 -16.01 13.24 -30.26
CA ILE A 119 -15.10 14.40 -30.25
C ILE A 119 -14.12 14.33 -29.07
N ILE A 120 -14.55 13.82 -27.90
CA ILE A 120 -13.67 13.58 -26.73
C ILE A 120 -12.61 12.54 -27.07
N ALA A 121 -12.98 11.45 -27.74
CA ALA A 121 -12.03 10.41 -28.15
C ALA A 121 -11.00 10.92 -29.16
N GLY A 122 -11.39 11.87 -30.02
CA GLY A 122 -10.54 12.47 -31.04
C GLY A 122 -9.56 13.55 -30.56
N GLU A 123 -9.64 13.99 -29.29
CA GLU A 123 -8.67 14.95 -28.74
C GLU A 123 -7.23 14.39 -28.82
N PRO A 124 -6.19 15.23 -28.94
CA PRO A 124 -4.81 14.77 -28.86
C PRO A 124 -4.49 14.11 -27.51
N ASP A 125 -3.48 13.23 -27.51
CA ASP A 125 -2.99 12.53 -26.33
C ASP A 125 -1.76 13.22 -25.70
N ASP A 126 -1.50 14.49 -25.98
CA ASP A 126 -0.32 15.20 -25.49
C ASP A 126 -0.43 15.60 -24.02
N VAL A 127 -1.62 15.96 -23.55
CA VAL A 127 -1.89 16.40 -22.16
C VAL A 127 -2.32 15.23 -21.26
N THR A 128 -1.66 15.09 -20.10
CA THR A 128 -1.90 14.00 -19.13
C THR A 128 -3.29 14.06 -18.52
N GLU A 129 -3.77 15.24 -18.10
CA GLU A 129 -5.15 15.43 -17.62
C GLU A 129 -6.18 15.00 -18.69
N TYR A 130 -5.94 15.29 -19.97
CA TYR A 130 -6.91 14.97 -21.03
C TYR A 130 -7.03 13.45 -21.23
N LEU A 131 -5.90 12.74 -21.20
CA LEU A 131 -5.89 11.27 -21.21
C LEU A 131 -6.68 10.69 -20.03
N ALA A 132 -6.46 11.20 -18.82
CA ALA A 132 -7.21 10.79 -17.64
C ALA A 132 -8.72 11.04 -17.80
N ARG A 133 -9.10 12.19 -18.32
CA ARG A 133 -10.51 12.54 -18.59
C ARG A 133 -11.14 11.64 -19.65
N LYS A 134 -10.41 11.20 -20.68
CA LYS A 134 -10.91 10.21 -21.65
C LYS A 134 -11.23 8.89 -20.95
N VAL A 135 -10.29 8.40 -20.13
CA VAL A 135 -10.47 7.16 -19.37
C VAL A 135 -11.67 7.25 -18.42
N LEU A 136 -11.89 8.40 -17.80
CA LEU A 136 -12.99 8.61 -16.87
C LEU A 136 -14.36 8.74 -17.56
N SER A 137 -14.41 9.45 -18.69
CA SER A 137 -15.68 9.89 -19.29
C SER A 137 -16.20 9.00 -20.43
N LEU A 138 -15.34 8.30 -21.18
CA LEU A 138 -15.75 7.50 -22.35
C LEU A 138 -16.40 6.15 -22.03
N PRO A 139 -15.94 5.37 -21.02
CA PRO A 139 -16.53 4.05 -20.75
C PRO A 139 -18.02 4.11 -20.38
N ALA A 140 -18.45 5.20 -19.75
CA ALA A 140 -19.85 5.41 -19.43
C ALA A 140 -20.73 5.50 -20.69
N ALA A 141 -20.17 5.98 -21.81
CA ALA A 141 -20.82 6.04 -23.12
C ALA A 141 -20.55 4.78 -23.99
N LEU A 142 -20.02 3.70 -23.41
CA LEU A 142 -19.63 2.46 -24.09
C LEU A 142 -18.53 2.64 -25.16
N VAL A 143 -17.72 3.69 -25.04
CA VAL A 143 -16.54 3.91 -25.90
C VAL A 143 -15.29 3.44 -25.16
N PRO A 144 -14.49 2.50 -25.72
CA PRO A 144 -13.27 2.01 -25.07
C PRO A 144 -12.19 3.12 -24.94
N ALA A 145 -11.50 3.14 -23.80
CA ALA A 145 -10.40 4.07 -23.52
C ALA A 145 -9.07 3.36 -23.18
N SER A 146 -8.92 2.08 -23.59
CA SER A 146 -7.77 1.24 -23.25
C SER A 146 -6.44 1.80 -23.75
N ALA A 147 -6.41 2.41 -24.94
CA ALA A 147 -5.22 3.04 -25.49
C ALA A 147 -4.75 4.22 -24.62
N SER A 148 -5.68 5.07 -24.17
CA SER A 148 -5.38 6.18 -23.27
C SER A 148 -4.94 5.70 -21.89
N LEU A 149 -5.53 4.61 -21.37
CA LEU A 149 -5.10 3.99 -20.11
C LEU A 149 -3.67 3.46 -20.20
N ILE A 150 -3.32 2.73 -21.28
CA ILE A 150 -1.93 2.28 -21.51
C ILE A 150 -0.99 3.48 -21.53
N GLU A 151 -1.34 4.51 -22.30
CA GLU A 151 -0.52 5.71 -22.41
C GLU A 151 -0.26 6.37 -21.05
N LEU A 152 -1.29 6.49 -20.19
CA LEU A 152 -1.14 7.03 -18.83
C LEU A 152 -0.11 6.26 -18.00
N THR A 153 -0.10 4.93 -18.07
CA THR A 153 0.88 4.11 -17.31
C THR A 153 2.33 4.41 -17.70
N THR A 154 2.56 4.93 -18.91
CA THR A 154 3.91 5.27 -19.40
C THR A 154 4.42 6.64 -18.95
N ARG A 155 3.59 7.43 -18.25
CA ARG A 155 3.90 8.83 -17.90
C ARG A 155 4.38 9.04 -16.47
N GLN A 156 4.48 7.99 -15.67
CA GLN A 156 4.93 8.12 -14.29
C GLN A 156 6.40 8.52 -14.25
N ASN A 157 6.70 9.60 -13.53
CA ASN A 157 8.06 10.05 -13.29
C ASN A 157 8.73 9.20 -12.20
N ALA A 158 10.05 9.32 -12.06
CA ALA A 158 10.82 8.56 -11.09
C ALA A 158 10.42 8.83 -9.62
N ASP A 159 9.81 9.99 -9.35
CA ASP A 159 9.27 10.35 -8.03
C ASP A 159 7.89 9.72 -7.73
N GLY A 160 7.35 8.93 -8.67
CA GLY A 160 6.03 8.30 -8.59
C GLY A 160 4.88 9.20 -9.03
N GLY A 161 5.10 10.49 -9.22
CA GLY A 161 4.08 11.44 -9.66
C GLY A 161 3.92 11.52 -11.17
N PHE A 162 2.97 12.36 -11.61
CA PHE A 162 2.69 12.66 -13.01
C PHE A 162 2.69 14.17 -13.25
N GLY A 163 3.26 14.60 -14.38
CA GLY A 163 3.21 15.98 -14.87
C GLY A 163 2.23 16.18 -16.02
N GLY A 164 1.99 17.45 -16.40
CA GLY A 164 0.98 17.84 -17.40
C GLY A 164 1.18 17.26 -18.79
N ALA A 165 2.40 16.86 -19.14
CA ALA A 165 2.72 16.09 -20.34
C ALA A 165 3.98 15.23 -20.09
N ARG A 166 4.38 14.43 -21.08
CA ARG A 166 5.57 13.58 -20.98
C ARG A 166 6.82 14.39 -20.64
N GLY A 167 7.47 14.02 -19.53
CA GLY A 167 8.71 14.62 -19.04
C GLY A 167 8.56 15.94 -18.30
N PHE A 168 7.34 16.46 -18.16
CA PHE A 168 7.09 17.58 -17.26
C PHE A 168 7.23 17.12 -15.82
N ALA A 169 7.68 18.02 -14.95
CA ALA A 169 7.75 17.77 -13.51
C ALA A 169 6.38 17.34 -12.97
N SER A 170 6.42 16.41 -12.03
CA SER A 170 5.21 15.93 -11.35
C SER A 170 4.51 17.07 -10.63
N ASN A 171 3.17 17.03 -10.58
CA ASN A 171 2.38 17.94 -9.77
C ASN A 171 1.13 17.24 -9.19
N PRO A 172 0.54 17.78 -8.10
CA PRO A 172 -0.58 17.13 -7.44
C PRO A 172 -1.85 17.00 -8.31
N LEU A 173 -2.12 17.96 -9.20
CA LEU A 173 -3.33 17.97 -10.02
C LEU A 173 -3.33 16.84 -11.05
N ASP A 174 -2.28 16.77 -11.88
CA ASP A 174 -2.14 15.72 -12.89
C ASP A 174 -2.04 14.34 -12.24
N THR A 175 -1.27 14.23 -11.14
CA THR A 175 -1.16 12.97 -10.38
C THR A 175 -2.52 12.51 -9.86
N ALA A 176 -3.36 13.43 -9.35
CA ALA A 176 -4.69 13.10 -8.87
C ALA A 176 -5.62 12.66 -10.01
N TRP A 177 -5.62 13.35 -11.16
CA TRP A 177 -6.42 12.95 -12.32
C TRP A 177 -6.04 11.57 -12.84
N VAL A 178 -4.74 11.27 -12.92
CA VAL A 178 -4.27 9.93 -13.29
C VAL A 178 -4.76 8.90 -12.28
N LEU A 179 -4.62 9.15 -10.97
CA LEU A 179 -5.11 8.22 -9.95
C LEU A 179 -6.62 8.01 -10.00
N LEU A 180 -7.43 9.04 -10.30
CA LEU A 180 -8.87 8.87 -10.50
C LEU A 180 -9.16 7.94 -11.69
N ALA A 181 -8.48 8.14 -12.82
CA ALA A 181 -8.62 7.31 -14.01
C ALA A 181 -8.22 5.85 -13.75
N LEU A 182 -7.09 5.66 -13.05
CA LEU A 182 -6.59 4.36 -12.65
C LEU A 182 -7.57 3.65 -11.70
N ASN A 183 -8.07 4.33 -10.67
CA ASN A 183 -9.01 3.77 -9.69
C ASN A 183 -10.34 3.32 -10.31
N GLN A 184 -10.79 3.96 -11.41
CA GLN A 184 -11.98 3.52 -12.13
C GLN A 184 -11.74 2.25 -12.96
N SER A 185 -10.50 2.00 -13.38
CA SER A 185 -10.15 0.77 -14.10
C SER A 185 -10.10 -0.42 -13.13
N LYS A 186 -10.81 -1.50 -13.46
CA LYS A 186 -11.08 -2.60 -12.51
C LYS A 186 -9.83 -3.35 -12.01
N ASN A 187 -8.66 -3.19 -12.62
CA ASN A 187 -7.37 -3.55 -12.03
C ASN A 187 -6.28 -2.63 -12.59
N THR A 188 -5.82 -1.68 -11.79
CA THR A 188 -4.54 -0.99 -12.03
C THR A 188 -3.42 -1.72 -11.29
N PRO A 189 -2.23 -1.86 -11.90
CA PRO A 189 -0.95 -2.08 -11.20
C PRO A 189 -0.87 -1.48 -9.78
N PRO A 190 -0.86 -2.30 -8.71
CA PRO A 190 -0.75 -1.80 -7.33
C PRO A 190 0.53 -0.98 -7.10
N SER A 191 1.59 -1.31 -7.83
CA SER A 191 2.88 -0.61 -7.85
C SER A 191 2.74 0.85 -8.31
N LEU A 192 2.06 1.07 -9.44
CA LEU A 192 1.84 2.37 -10.07
C LEU A 192 1.01 3.29 -9.17
N SER A 193 -0.16 2.80 -8.71
CA SER A 193 -1.05 3.59 -7.84
C SER A 193 -0.41 3.87 -6.49
N GLY A 194 0.33 2.91 -5.92
CA GLY A 194 1.03 3.08 -4.65
C GLY A 194 2.10 4.19 -4.70
N ALA A 195 2.91 4.21 -5.76
CA ALA A 195 3.93 5.25 -5.95
C ALA A 195 3.32 6.65 -6.12
N ALA A 196 2.23 6.77 -6.89
CA ALA A 196 1.53 8.03 -7.09
C ALA A 196 0.83 8.55 -5.83
N VAL A 197 0.24 7.66 -5.03
CA VAL A 197 -0.31 8.03 -3.72
C VAL A 197 0.81 8.53 -2.80
N ASN A 198 1.97 7.86 -2.77
CA ASN A 198 3.11 8.31 -1.97
C ASN A 198 3.62 9.70 -2.40
N TYR A 199 3.66 9.98 -3.70
CA TYR A 199 3.97 11.30 -4.22
C TYR A 199 3.00 12.37 -3.67
N LEU A 200 1.68 12.11 -3.72
CA LEU A 200 0.69 13.03 -3.15
C LEU A 200 0.91 13.21 -1.64
N LEU A 201 1.16 12.14 -0.89
CA LEU A 201 1.42 12.25 0.55
C LEU A 201 2.66 13.10 0.86
N ALA A 202 3.71 12.99 0.04
CA ALA A 202 4.96 13.74 0.19
C ALA A 202 4.82 15.22 -0.19
N THR A 203 3.84 15.57 -1.03
CA THR A 203 3.62 16.93 -1.54
C THR A 203 2.53 17.70 -0.79
N GLN A 204 1.89 17.08 0.21
CA GLN A 204 0.91 17.77 1.05
C GLN A 204 1.57 18.88 1.86
N GLN A 205 1.00 20.09 1.79
CA GLN A 205 1.46 21.23 2.58
C GLN A 205 1.16 21.04 4.08
N VAL A 206 1.85 21.80 4.93
CA VAL A 206 1.73 21.70 6.40
C VAL A 206 0.30 21.92 6.88
N ASP A 207 -0.43 22.83 6.23
CA ASP A 207 -1.83 23.14 6.55
C ASP A 207 -2.83 22.11 5.97
N GLY A 208 -2.35 21.13 5.22
CA GLY A 208 -3.14 20.06 4.62
C GLY A 208 -3.50 20.27 3.15
N ALA A 209 -3.20 21.42 2.57
CA ALA A 209 -3.58 21.75 1.19
C ALA A 209 -2.64 21.17 0.14
N PHE A 210 -3.09 21.29 -1.11
CA PHE A 210 -2.35 20.99 -2.32
C PHE A 210 -2.36 22.18 -3.28
N GLY A 211 -1.29 22.31 -4.05
CA GLY A 211 -1.08 23.39 -5.01
C GLY A 211 -0.16 22.98 -6.15
N MET A 212 -0.12 23.78 -7.22
CA MET A 212 0.84 23.57 -8.32
C MET A 212 2.30 23.77 -7.87
N ALA A 213 2.51 24.62 -6.86
CA ALA A 213 3.79 24.84 -6.19
C ALA A 213 3.61 24.76 -4.66
N PRO A 214 4.71 24.55 -3.89
CA PRO A 214 4.66 24.39 -2.44
C PRO A 214 3.94 25.50 -1.67
N ASP A 215 3.93 26.73 -2.20
CA ASP A 215 3.38 27.92 -1.52
C ASP A 215 2.10 28.47 -2.17
N THR A 216 1.48 27.72 -3.09
CA THR A 216 0.29 28.17 -3.83
C THR A 216 -0.89 27.20 -3.63
N PRO A 217 -1.46 27.10 -2.41
CA PRO A 217 -2.59 26.21 -2.17
C PRO A 217 -3.78 26.59 -3.06
N ASN A 218 -4.48 25.59 -3.56
CA ASN A 218 -5.62 25.78 -4.45
C ASN A 218 -6.75 24.81 -4.07
N ALA A 219 -7.96 25.34 -3.86
CA ALA A 219 -9.08 24.55 -3.36
C ALA A 219 -9.58 23.52 -4.39
N TYR A 220 -9.56 23.85 -5.68
CA TYR A 220 -9.86 22.88 -6.75
C TYR A 220 -8.88 21.70 -6.72
N ILE A 221 -7.56 21.94 -6.76
CA ILE A 221 -6.54 20.87 -6.69
C ILE A 221 -6.69 20.04 -5.41
N THR A 222 -6.86 20.72 -4.28
CA THR A 222 -7.03 20.09 -2.97
C THR A 222 -8.26 19.19 -2.95
N SER A 223 -9.37 19.61 -3.55
CA SER A 223 -10.60 18.81 -3.66
C SER A 223 -10.44 17.60 -4.60
N THR A 224 -9.71 17.73 -5.71
CA THR A 224 -9.42 16.61 -6.61
C THR A 224 -8.56 15.57 -5.91
N VAL A 225 -7.55 15.99 -5.15
CA VAL A 225 -6.72 15.08 -4.33
C VAL A 225 -7.55 14.39 -3.24
N ALA A 226 -8.50 15.09 -2.62
CA ALA A 226 -9.39 14.49 -1.61
C ALA A 226 -10.17 13.29 -2.15
N LEU A 227 -10.69 13.36 -3.38
CA LEU A 227 -11.38 12.24 -4.03
C LEU A 227 -10.48 11.00 -4.15
N VAL A 228 -9.20 11.21 -4.46
CA VAL A 228 -8.20 10.13 -4.55
C VAL A 228 -7.88 9.55 -3.16
N LEU A 229 -7.65 10.42 -2.17
CA LEU A 229 -7.33 9.98 -0.81
C LEU A 229 -8.49 9.21 -0.18
N GLN A 230 -9.73 9.60 -0.49
CA GLN A 230 -10.94 8.90 -0.06
C GLN A 230 -11.00 7.47 -0.62
N ALA A 231 -10.67 7.28 -1.90
CA ALA A 231 -10.60 5.95 -2.52
C ALA A 231 -9.49 5.06 -1.90
N ASN A 232 -8.50 5.66 -1.21
CA ASN A 232 -7.38 4.98 -0.58
C ASN A 232 -7.50 4.87 0.96
N GLY A 233 -8.74 4.91 1.49
CA GLY A 233 -9.01 4.97 2.94
C GLY A 233 -8.47 3.82 3.81
N SER A 234 -8.01 2.71 3.22
CA SER A 234 -7.32 1.64 3.93
C SER A 234 -5.89 2.04 4.38
N ASN A 235 -5.26 2.99 3.68
CA ASN A 235 -3.95 3.54 3.99
C ASN A 235 -4.05 4.64 5.07
N THR A 236 -3.36 4.47 6.20
CA THR A 236 -3.39 5.43 7.33
C THR A 236 -2.87 6.80 6.95
N ALA A 237 -1.80 6.84 6.16
CA ALA A 237 -1.19 8.09 5.74
C ALA A 237 -2.17 8.86 4.83
N ALA A 238 -2.85 8.16 3.92
CA ALA A 238 -3.91 8.73 3.09
C ALA A 238 -5.11 9.22 3.89
N LEU A 239 -5.57 8.45 4.89
CA LEU A 239 -6.66 8.89 5.77
C LEU A 239 -6.29 10.12 6.60
N ASN A 240 -5.07 10.16 7.15
CA ASN A 240 -4.58 11.32 7.89
C ASN A 240 -4.44 12.55 6.99
N ALA A 241 -3.94 12.36 5.76
CA ALA A 241 -3.88 13.41 4.76
C ALA A 241 -5.28 13.92 4.40
N LEU A 242 -6.25 13.02 4.18
CA LEU A 242 -7.64 13.36 3.89
C LEU A 242 -8.27 14.17 5.03
N ASN A 243 -8.04 13.78 6.29
CA ASN A 243 -8.56 14.53 7.44
C ASN A 243 -8.04 15.97 7.47
N ARG A 244 -6.75 16.18 7.15
CA ARG A 244 -6.17 17.53 7.02
C ARG A 244 -6.78 18.30 5.85
N VAL A 245 -6.95 17.65 4.70
CA VAL A 245 -7.63 18.26 3.53
C VAL A 245 -9.05 18.70 3.88
N ASN A 246 -9.83 17.84 4.52
CA ASN A 246 -11.20 18.12 4.92
C ASN A 246 -11.26 19.30 5.89
N ALA A 247 -10.39 19.32 6.90
CA ALA A 247 -10.29 20.45 7.84
C ALA A 247 -9.94 21.76 7.12
N TRP A 248 -8.98 21.72 6.19
CA TRP A 248 -8.54 22.89 5.42
C TRP A 248 -9.64 23.45 4.52
N LEU A 249 -10.38 22.57 3.83
CA LEU A 249 -11.49 22.95 2.95
C LEU A 249 -12.64 23.53 3.77
N LEU A 250 -13.06 22.87 4.84
CA LEU A 250 -14.16 23.34 5.71
C LEU A 250 -13.86 24.72 6.33
N ALA A 251 -12.62 24.96 6.74
CA ALA A 251 -12.22 26.25 7.31
C ALA A 251 -12.31 27.44 6.33
N ARG A 252 -12.46 27.17 5.03
CA ARG A 252 -12.51 28.18 3.96
C ARG A 252 -13.88 28.33 3.32
N GLN A 253 -14.91 27.67 3.85
CA GLN A 253 -16.26 27.93 3.40
C GLN A 253 -16.65 29.38 3.73
N GLY A 254 -17.11 30.12 2.73
CA GLY A 254 -17.64 31.47 2.89
C GLY A 254 -18.94 31.49 3.70
N ALA A 255 -19.31 32.66 4.20
CA ALA A 255 -20.56 32.84 4.95
C ALA A 255 -21.82 32.58 4.10
N ASP A 256 -21.71 32.68 2.78
CA ASP A 256 -22.73 32.34 1.79
C ASP A 256 -22.81 30.83 1.50
N GLY A 257 -21.90 30.03 2.09
CA GLY A 257 -21.80 28.60 1.87
C GLY A 257 -20.95 28.18 0.68
N SER A 258 -20.28 29.12 -0.01
CA SER A 258 -19.48 28.87 -1.22
C SER A 258 -17.98 28.77 -0.95
N TRP A 259 -17.22 28.32 -1.94
CA TRP A 259 -15.75 28.39 -1.97
C TRP A 259 -15.25 29.37 -3.04
N GLY A 260 -16.08 30.32 -3.47
CA GLY A 260 -15.74 31.29 -4.52
C GLY A 260 -16.70 31.18 -5.71
N SER A 261 -16.37 30.35 -6.69
CA SER A 261 -17.21 30.15 -7.89
C SER A 261 -18.18 28.97 -7.74
N VAL A 262 -19.19 28.91 -8.61
CA VAL A 262 -20.09 27.75 -8.72
C VAL A 262 -19.33 26.46 -9.00
N ALA A 263 -18.36 26.50 -9.93
CA ALA A 263 -17.57 25.34 -10.31
C ALA A 263 -16.69 24.85 -9.15
N GLU A 264 -16.00 25.76 -8.48
CA GLU A 264 -15.14 25.44 -7.33
C GLU A 264 -15.94 24.93 -6.13
N THR A 265 -17.05 25.61 -5.79
CA THR A 265 -17.99 25.17 -4.75
C THR A 265 -18.52 23.76 -5.02
N SER A 266 -18.89 23.48 -6.27
CA SER A 266 -19.40 22.17 -6.66
C SER A 266 -18.32 21.08 -6.58
N ALA A 267 -17.09 21.36 -7.02
CA ALA A 267 -15.97 20.42 -6.95
C ALA A 267 -15.60 20.11 -5.48
N VAL A 268 -15.48 21.14 -4.64
CA VAL A 268 -15.18 20.98 -3.20
C VAL A 268 -16.29 20.18 -2.51
N TYR A 269 -17.56 20.49 -2.78
CA TYR A 269 -18.66 19.76 -2.17
C TYR A 269 -18.71 18.28 -2.58
N LEU A 270 -18.48 17.97 -3.86
CA LEU A 270 -18.40 16.59 -4.35
C LEU A 270 -17.28 15.80 -3.67
N ALA A 271 -16.17 16.46 -3.32
CA ALA A 271 -15.08 15.84 -2.57
C ALA A 271 -15.39 15.63 -1.07
N LEU A 272 -16.10 16.57 -0.44
CA LEU A 272 -16.41 16.51 0.99
C LEU A 272 -17.57 15.54 1.31
N ILE A 273 -18.61 15.48 0.48
CA ILE A 273 -19.87 14.78 0.80
C ILE A 273 -19.69 13.26 1.04
N GLY A 274 -18.61 12.68 0.53
CA GLY A 274 -18.30 11.27 0.74
C GLY A 274 -17.50 10.96 2.01
N SER A 275 -16.89 11.96 2.65
CA SER A 275 -15.99 11.79 3.80
C SER A 275 -16.37 12.63 5.02
N VAL A 276 -17.25 13.62 4.86
CA VAL A 276 -17.74 14.50 5.91
C VAL A 276 -19.25 14.29 6.10
N SER A 277 -19.64 13.90 7.31
CA SER A 277 -21.05 13.77 7.70
C SER A 277 -21.54 15.03 8.40
N ASP A 278 -21.75 16.10 7.62
CA ASP A 278 -22.31 17.35 8.11
C ASP A 278 -23.57 17.73 7.31
N ALA A 279 -24.72 17.70 7.98
CA ALA A 279 -26.00 18.07 7.37
C ALA A 279 -26.07 19.57 7.07
N ALA A 280 -25.43 20.43 7.87
CA ALA A 280 -25.43 21.88 7.65
C ALA A 280 -24.63 22.26 6.41
N LEU A 281 -23.51 21.57 6.16
CA LEU A 281 -22.74 21.70 4.92
C LEU A 281 -23.61 21.42 3.68
N GLN A 282 -24.37 20.32 3.70
CA GLN A 282 -25.25 19.97 2.59
C GLN A 282 -26.33 21.04 2.35
N THR A 283 -26.94 21.55 3.41
CA THR A 283 -27.99 22.58 3.29
C THR A 283 -27.43 23.88 2.71
N THR A 284 -26.32 24.38 3.27
CA THR A 284 -25.72 25.67 2.87
C THR A 284 -25.26 25.65 1.41
N VAL A 285 -24.55 24.61 0.97
CA VAL A 285 -24.08 24.49 -0.43
C VAL A 285 -25.25 24.39 -1.40
N LYS A 286 -26.26 23.56 -1.11
CA LYS A 286 -27.42 23.43 -2.00
C LYS A 286 -28.20 24.75 -2.11
N SER A 287 -28.35 25.48 -1.01
CA SER A 287 -28.97 26.82 -1.03
C SER A 287 -28.19 27.80 -1.89
N TYR A 288 -26.86 27.85 -1.76
CA TYR A 288 -26.01 28.69 -2.61
C TYR A 288 -26.17 28.33 -4.09
N LEU A 289 -25.99 27.06 -4.47
CA LEU A 289 -26.08 26.64 -5.87
C LEU A 289 -27.45 26.96 -6.49
N LEU A 290 -28.54 26.71 -5.76
CA LEU A 290 -29.89 27.04 -6.24
C LEU A 290 -30.11 28.54 -6.41
N SER A 291 -29.49 29.37 -5.57
CA SER A 291 -29.58 30.84 -5.69
C SER A 291 -28.86 31.40 -6.92
N GLN A 292 -27.87 30.66 -7.45
CA GLN A 292 -27.06 31.06 -8.60
C GLN A 292 -27.60 30.54 -9.93
N GLN A 293 -28.64 29.71 -9.94
CA GLN A 293 -29.18 29.14 -11.18
C GLN A 293 -29.95 30.17 -11.99
N ALA A 294 -29.67 30.29 -13.28
CA ALA A 294 -30.44 31.11 -14.21
C ALA A 294 -31.82 30.49 -14.52
N LEU A 295 -32.71 31.28 -15.15
CA LEU A 295 -34.09 30.86 -15.45
C LEU A 295 -34.14 29.68 -16.45
N ASP A 296 -33.23 29.67 -17.42
CA ASP A 296 -33.02 28.62 -18.41
C ASP A 296 -32.28 27.40 -17.84
N GLY A 297 -31.81 27.49 -16.60
CA GLY A 297 -31.35 26.35 -15.79
C GLY A 297 -29.84 26.15 -15.73
N ASP A 298 -29.06 26.99 -16.40
CA ASP A 298 -27.60 26.94 -16.35
C ASP A 298 -27.04 27.70 -15.14
N TRP A 299 -25.71 27.61 -15.02
CA TRP A 299 -24.91 28.45 -14.16
C TRP A 299 -23.87 29.21 -14.99
N GLY A 300 -24.11 30.50 -15.23
CA GLY A 300 -23.15 31.43 -15.83
C GLY A 300 -22.97 31.29 -17.35
N ALA A 301 -23.95 30.73 -18.05
CA ALA A 301 -23.91 30.30 -19.44
C ALA A 301 -22.74 29.34 -19.75
N ASP A 302 -22.24 28.64 -18.72
CA ASP A 302 -21.04 27.83 -18.80
C ASP A 302 -21.38 26.33 -18.66
N PRO A 303 -21.09 25.51 -19.69
CA PRO A 303 -21.34 24.07 -19.62
C PRO A 303 -20.51 23.34 -18.55
N TYR A 304 -19.29 23.79 -18.26
CA TYR A 304 -18.44 23.19 -17.23
C TYR A 304 -19.02 23.41 -15.83
N ALA A 305 -19.36 24.66 -15.50
CA ALA A 305 -19.94 25.01 -14.21
C ALA A 305 -21.31 24.34 -14.02
N THR A 306 -22.14 24.34 -15.08
CA THR A 306 -23.47 23.70 -15.07
C THR A 306 -23.36 22.18 -14.83
N ALA A 307 -22.42 21.50 -15.49
CA ALA A 307 -22.22 20.06 -15.30
C ALA A 307 -21.79 19.68 -13.88
N LEU A 308 -20.93 20.49 -13.24
CA LEU A 308 -20.52 20.29 -11.85
C LEU A 308 -21.65 20.58 -10.86
N ALA A 309 -22.36 21.69 -11.03
CA ALA A 309 -23.48 22.09 -10.17
C ALA A 309 -24.59 21.04 -10.14
N LEU A 310 -24.93 20.45 -11.29
CA LEU A 310 -25.91 19.37 -11.38
C LEU A 310 -25.48 18.13 -10.59
N ARG A 311 -24.22 17.70 -10.68
CA ARG A 311 -23.70 16.57 -9.89
C ARG A 311 -23.71 16.90 -8.40
N ALA A 312 -23.31 18.10 -8.00
CA ALA A 312 -23.33 18.55 -6.61
C ALA A 312 -24.76 18.53 -6.03
N LEU A 313 -25.76 19.06 -6.75
CA LEU A 313 -27.16 19.05 -6.32
C LEU A 313 -27.73 17.63 -6.19
N ALA A 314 -27.32 16.71 -7.07
CA ALA A 314 -27.75 15.31 -7.07
C ALA A 314 -26.99 14.43 -6.05
N ALA A 315 -25.88 14.89 -5.50
CA ALA A 315 -25.03 14.12 -4.59
C ALA A 315 -25.76 13.76 -3.28
N LYS A 316 -25.54 12.51 -2.83
CA LYS A 316 -26.09 11.94 -1.59
C LYS A 316 -24.94 11.59 -0.61
N PRO A 317 -25.09 11.80 0.71
CA PRO A 317 -24.11 11.37 1.69
C PRO A 317 -23.89 9.85 1.64
N GLN A 318 -22.65 9.40 1.75
CA GLN A 318 -22.32 7.96 1.88
C GLN A 318 -22.38 7.54 3.37
N PRO A 319 -22.83 6.31 3.70
CA PRO A 319 -22.84 5.81 5.08
C PRO A 319 -21.40 5.64 5.62
N VAL A 320 -21.11 6.20 6.79
CA VAL A 320 -19.80 6.09 7.45
C VAL A 320 -19.62 4.70 8.05
N VAL A 321 -18.60 3.97 7.60
CA VAL A 321 -18.22 2.69 8.20
C VAL A 321 -17.37 2.95 9.45
N THR A 322 -17.76 2.38 10.60
CA THR A 322 -17.07 2.58 11.91
C THR A 322 -16.51 1.29 12.53
N THR A 323 -16.83 0.13 11.95
CA THR A 323 -16.47 -1.20 12.46
C THR A 323 -15.70 -2.02 11.42
N GLY A 324 -14.89 -2.99 11.87
CA GLY A 324 -14.07 -3.88 11.04
C GLY A 324 -14.25 -5.36 11.40
N ARG A 325 -13.44 -6.23 10.79
CA ARG A 325 -13.41 -7.68 11.00
C ARG A 325 -12.00 -8.15 11.36
N VAL A 326 -11.86 -9.16 12.22
CA VAL A 326 -10.59 -9.81 12.56
C VAL A 326 -10.69 -11.30 12.25
N VAL A 327 -9.65 -11.88 11.65
CA VAL A 327 -9.53 -13.31 11.38
C VAL A 327 -8.17 -13.83 11.87
N MET A 328 -8.11 -15.07 12.33
CA MET A 328 -6.86 -15.73 12.74
C MET A 328 -6.98 -17.25 12.73
N ARG A 329 -5.84 -17.95 12.76
CA ARG A 329 -5.75 -19.41 12.89
C ARG A 329 -4.97 -19.82 14.12
N VAL A 330 -5.44 -20.80 14.90
CA VAL A 330 -4.77 -21.30 16.10
C VAL A 330 -4.13 -22.66 15.81
N VAL A 331 -2.85 -22.81 16.17
CA VAL A 331 -2.06 -24.04 15.93
C VAL A 331 -1.31 -24.50 17.18
N ASP A 332 -0.96 -25.78 17.24
CA ASP A 332 -0.08 -26.35 18.25
C ASP A 332 1.37 -25.97 17.93
N GLY A 333 2.10 -25.46 18.92
CA GLY A 333 3.44 -24.92 18.73
C GLY A 333 4.54 -25.96 18.51
N ALA A 334 4.30 -27.24 18.81
CA ALA A 334 5.27 -28.31 18.58
C ALA A 334 5.07 -29.01 17.24
N THR A 335 3.82 -29.14 16.80
CA THR A 335 3.42 -29.96 15.64
C THR A 335 2.94 -29.13 14.46
N GLY A 336 2.58 -27.86 14.66
CA GLY A 336 1.97 -26.99 13.64
C GLY A 336 0.54 -27.37 13.25
N GLN A 337 -0.05 -28.38 13.91
CA GLN A 337 -1.41 -28.83 13.64
C GLN A 337 -2.45 -27.83 14.15
N ALA A 338 -3.62 -27.79 13.51
CA ALA A 338 -4.71 -26.91 13.93
C ALA A 338 -5.23 -27.29 15.32
N VAL A 339 -5.43 -26.30 16.19
CA VAL A 339 -6.08 -26.49 17.50
C VAL A 339 -7.54 -26.11 17.34
N ALA A 340 -8.42 -27.10 17.28
CA ALA A 340 -9.87 -26.91 17.26
C ALA A 340 -10.41 -26.65 18.67
N GLY A 341 -11.40 -25.76 18.79
CA GLY A 341 -12.03 -25.42 20.08
C GLY A 341 -11.19 -24.52 20.99
N ALA A 342 -10.11 -23.92 20.50
CA ALA A 342 -9.41 -22.84 21.20
C ALA A 342 -10.31 -21.60 21.23
N MET A 343 -10.43 -20.97 22.41
CA MET A 343 -11.23 -19.78 22.61
C MET A 343 -10.37 -18.53 22.52
N ALA A 344 -10.82 -17.55 21.74
CA ALA A 344 -10.27 -16.20 21.69
C ALA A 344 -11.27 -15.21 22.28
N GLN A 345 -10.78 -14.28 23.09
CA GLN A 345 -11.56 -13.16 23.63
C GLN A 345 -10.82 -11.84 23.46
N LEU A 346 -11.53 -10.80 23.04
CA LEU A 346 -10.97 -9.46 22.89
C LEU A 346 -11.12 -8.66 24.19
N GLN A 347 -9.98 -8.38 24.82
CA GLN A 347 -9.93 -7.62 26.08
C GLN A 347 -10.45 -6.19 25.88
N GLY A 348 -11.27 -5.70 26.81
CA GLY A 348 -11.83 -4.34 26.76
C GLY A 348 -13.05 -4.17 25.86
N THR A 349 -13.63 -5.26 25.35
CA THR A 349 -14.85 -5.24 24.51
C THR A 349 -15.98 -6.05 25.14
N SER A 350 -17.22 -5.76 24.73
CA SER A 350 -18.41 -6.58 25.01
C SER A 350 -18.69 -7.65 23.94
N ILE A 351 -17.75 -7.85 23.01
CA ILE A 351 -17.90 -8.81 21.90
C ILE A 351 -17.75 -10.22 22.45
N ALA A 352 -18.66 -11.10 22.06
CA ALA A 352 -18.67 -12.48 22.53
C ALA A 352 -17.37 -13.21 22.12
N PRO A 353 -16.85 -14.12 22.98
CA PRO A 353 -15.71 -14.96 22.63
C PRO A 353 -15.97 -15.80 21.37
N SER A 354 -14.92 -16.03 20.59
CA SER A 354 -14.96 -16.81 19.35
C SER A 354 -14.16 -18.10 19.53
N LEU A 355 -14.64 -19.21 18.98
CA LEU A 355 -13.98 -20.52 19.06
C LEU A 355 -13.36 -20.88 17.71
N SER A 356 -12.18 -21.50 17.74
CA SER A 356 -11.56 -22.05 16.53
C SER A 356 -12.31 -23.27 16.02
N ASP A 357 -12.48 -23.34 14.70
CA ASP A 357 -13.07 -24.48 14.01
C ASP A 357 -12.09 -25.67 13.85
N ALA A 358 -12.51 -26.71 13.12
CA ALA A 358 -11.69 -27.90 12.85
C ALA A 358 -10.39 -27.61 12.07
N THR A 359 -10.32 -26.48 11.36
CA THR A 359 -9.12 -26.02 10.65
C THR A 359 -8.27 -25.06 11.49
N GLY A 360 -8.73 -24.74 12.70
CA GLY A 360 -8.11 -23.80 13.63
C GLY A 360 -8.52 -22.35 13.40
N GLN A 361 -9.42 -22.05 12.45
CA GLN A 361 -9.79 -20.67 12.12
C GLN A 361 -10.85 -20.11 13.05
N LEU A 362 -10.76 -18.81 13.38
CA LEU A 362 -11.78 -18.07 14.10
C LEU A 362 -11.86 -16.61 13.60
N SER A 363 -12.98 -15.94 13.85
CA SER A 363 -13.15 -14.53 13.46
C SER A 363 -14.04 -13.73 14.41
N PHE A 364 -13.85 -12.41 14.40
CA PHE A 364 -14.70 -11.40 15.04
C PHE A 364 -15.20 -10.42 13.98
N SER A 365 -16.48 -10.13 13.96
CA SER A 365 -17.11 -9.19 13.03
C SER A 365 -17.64 -7.96 13.78
N GLU A 366 -17.82 -6.86 13.06
CA GLU A 366 -18.38 -5.60 13.58
C GLU A 366 -17.62 -5.04 14.79
N VAL A 367 -16.32 -5.32 14.89
CA VAL A 367 -15.52 -4.83 16.00
C VAL A 367 -15.14 -3.36 15.72
N PRO A 368 -15.42 -2.41 16.65
CA PRO A 368 -15.10 -1.01 16.46
C PRO A 368 -13.62 -0.79 16.15
N ALA A 369 -13.29 0.23 15.37
CA ALA A 369 -11.89 0.59 15.16
C ALA A 369 -11.19 0.92 16.50
N GLY A 370 -10.00 0.39 16.72
CA GLY A 370 -9.28 0.53 18.00
C GLY A 370 -8.11 -0.43 18.17
N ASN A 371 -7.42 -0.34 19.31
CA ASN A 371 -6.35 -1.25 19.71
C ASN A 371 -6.88 -2.27 20.72
N TYR A 372 -6.55 -3.54 20.52
CA TYR A 372 -7.09 -4.65 21.30
C TYR A 372 -5.99 -5.63 21.70
N ILE A 373 -6.26 -6.42 22.74
CA ILE A 373 -5.48 -7.60 23.11
C ILE A 373 -6.40 -8.81 23.00
N GLY A 374 -6.07 -9.74 22.09
CA GLY A 374 -6.71 -11.04 21.99
C GLY A 374 -6.09 -12.01 22.98
N ILE A 375 -6.89 -12.58 23.87
CA ILE A 375 -6.47 -13.64 24.80
C ILE A 375 -6.94 -14.98 24.23
N LEU A 376 -6.00 -15.87 23.95
CA LEU A 376 -6.25 -17.21 23.46
C LEU A 376 -6.05 -18.24 24.56
N THR A 377 -7.01 -19.16 24.67
CA THR A 377 -6.98 -20.29 25.62
C THR A 377 -7.37 -21.57 24.91
N GLY A 378 -6.73 -22.69 25.25
CA GLY A 378 -7.06 -24.01 24.74
C GLY A 378 -6.89 -25.08 25.81
N ALA A 379 -7.71 -26.11 25.79
CA ALA A 379 -7.61 -27.21 26.76
C ALA A 379 -6.25 -27.92 26.64
N GLY A 380 -5.51 -28.02 27.75
CA GLY A 380 -4.16 -28.60 27.77
C GLY A 380 -3.04 -27.65 27.34
N TYR A 381 -3.35 -26.39 27.02
CA TYR A 381 -2.39 -25.39 26.59
C TYR A 381 -2.27 -24.24 27.59
N ALA A 382 -1.10 -23.62 27.64
CA ALA A 382 -0.91 -22.35 28.34
C ALA A 382 -1.60 -21.20 27.58
N PRO A 383 -2.26 -20.24 28.26
CA PRO A 383 -2.86 -19.06 27.63
C PRO A 383 -1.83 -18.18 26.91
N ARG A 384 -2.25 -17.50 25.84
CA ARG A 384 -1.41 -16.56 25.07
C ARG A 384 -2.15 -15.26 24.77
N SER A 385 -1.47 -14.12 24.94
CA SER A 385 -2.00 -12.79 24.61
C SER A 385 -1.38 -12.24 23.33
N VAL A 386 -2.19 -11.61 22.46
CA VAL A 386 -1.78 -11.06 21.16
C VAL A 386 -2.35 -9.64 21.00
N PRO A 387 -1.53 -8.58 21.06
CA PRO A 387 -1.97 -7.23 20.77
C PRO A 387 -2.17 -7.02 19.25
N PHE A 388 -3.20 -6.27 18.86
CA PHE A 388 -3.42 -5.85 17.47
C PHE A 388 -4.23 -4.55 17.38
N ALA A 389 -4.21 -3.92 16.19
CA ALA A 389 -5.00 -2.74 15.88
C ALA A 389 -6.00 -3.06 14.76
N LEU A 390 -7.24 -2.57 14.88
CA LEU A 390 -8.31 -2.76 13.90
C LEU A 390 -8.81 -1.42 13.38
N ARG A 391 -9.11 -1.35 12.08
CA ARG A 391 -9.69 -0.16 11.42
C ARG A 391 -11.09 -0.44 10.89
N ALA A 392 -11.88 0.63 10.83
CA ALA A 392 -13.22 0.58 10.26
C ALA A 392 -13.17 0.16 8.78
N GLY A 393 -14.09 -0.68 8.36
CA GLY A 393 -14.23 -1.21 7.00
C GLY A 393 -13.18 -2.25 6.58
N THR A 394 -12.23 -2.61 7.46
CA THR A 394 -11.13 -3.54 7.09
C THR A 394 -11.28 -4.91 7.72
N THR A 395 -10.70 -5.94 7.06
CA THR A 395 -10.45 -7.25 7.68
C THR A 395 -8.98 -7.34 8.07
N THR A 396 -8.69 -7.53 9.36
CA THR A 396 -7.33 -7.73 9.89
C THR A 396 -7.07 -9.23 10.09
N ASP A 397 -6.09 -9.77 9.36
CA ASP A 397 -5.65 -11.16 9.51
C ASP A 397 -4.40 -11.23 10.40
N LEU A 398 -4.48 -11.95 11.51
CA LEU A 398 -3.37 -12.13 12.46
C LEU A 398 -2.51 -13.37 12.14
N GLY A 399 -2.83 -14.10 11.06
CA GLY A 399 -2.12 -15.30 10.66
C GLY A 399 -2.29 -16.46 11.66
N SER A 400 -1.26 -17.31 11.74
CA SER A 400 -1.26 -18.47 12.63
C SER A 400 -0.63 -18.15 13.99
N ILE A 401 -1.38 -18.33 15.07
CA ILE A 401 -0.93 -18.15 16.45
C ILE A 401 -0.74 -19.53 17.11
N ALA A 402 0.48 -19.79 17.58
CA ALA A 402 0.86 -21.06 18.21
C ALA A 402 0.60 -21.08 19.73
N LEU A 403 0.00 -22.16 20.24
CA LEU A 403 -0.13 -22.43 21.68
C LEU A 403 0.83 -23.55 22.12
N THR A 404 1.32 -23.51 23.37
CA THR A 404 2.23 -24.53 23.93
C THR A 404 1.55 -25.35 25.01
N VAL A 405 1.80 -26.66 25.03
CA VAL A 405 1.23 -27.59 26.02
C VAL A 405 1.65 -27.21 27.45
N ALA A 406 0.70 -27.21 28.38
CA ALA A 406 0.96 -26.96 29.79
C ALA A 406 1.52 -28.22 30.48
N GLN A 407 2.71 -28.14 31.10
CA GLN A 407 3.29 -29.23 31.90
C GLN A 407 2.61 -29.32 33.26
N THR A 408 2.29 -30.54 33.73
CA THR A 408 1.48 -30.76 34.95
C THR A 408 2.15 -31.60 36.04
N SER A 409 3.38 -32.08 35.85
CA SER A 409 4.09 -32.91 36.85
C SER A 409 5.61 -32.71 36.82
N GLY A 410 6.29 -33.03 37.93
CA GLY A 410 7.76 -33.03 38.08
C GLY A 410 8.33 -34.42 38.36
N VAL A 411 9.66 -34.49 38.54
CA VAL A 411 10.42 -35.74 38.72
C VAL A 411 11.35 -35.65 39.95
N LEU A 412 11.54 -36.74 40.70
CA LEU A 412 12.54 -36.87 41.76
C LEU A 412 13.56 -37.96 41.41
N LYS A 413 14.86 -37.71 41.55
CA LYS A 413 15.94 -38.69 41.30
C LYS A 413 17.08 -38.59 42.32
N GLY A 414 17.86 -39.66 42.47
CA GLY A 414 19.09 -39.63 43.26
C GLY A 414 19.75 -41.00 43.44
N VAL A 415 20.78 -41.05 44.28
CA VAL A 415 21.52 -42.27 44.66
C VAL A 415 21.66 -42.33 46.19
N VAL A 416 21.43 -43.50 46.79
CA VAL A 416 21.63 -43.69 48.24
C VAL A 416 22.91 -44.48 48.51
N ARG A 417 23.72 -44.04 49.48
CA ARG A 417 25.00 -44.67 49.86
C ARG A 417 25.08 -44.95 51.36
N ASP A 418 25.97 -45.86 51.73
CA ASP A 418 26.36 -46.14 53.11
C ASP A 418 27.41 -45.12 53.59
N LYS A 419 27.21 -44.52 54.77
CA LYS A 419 28.09 -43.46 55.31
C LYS A 419 29.51 -43.96 55.56
N ALA A 420 29.70 -45.18 56.06
CA ALA A 420 31.01 -45.69 56.48
C ALA A 420 31.87 -46.16 55.31
N SER A 421 31.24 -46.81 54.32
CA SER A 421 31.92 -47.44 53.18
C SER A 421 31.81 -46.64 51.88
N ASN A 422 30.97 -45.59 51.84
CA ASN A 422 30.59 -44.85 50.63
C ASN A 422 30.05 -45.73 49.48
N SER A 423 29.71 -46.98 49.79
CA SER A 423 29.20 -47.95 48.83
C SER A 423 27.72 -47.67 48.55
N VAL A 424 27.28 -47.91 47.32
CA VAL A 424 25.89 -47.74 46.93
C VAL A 424 24.98 -48.74 47.67
N LEU A 425 23.83 -48.27 48.13
CA LEU A 425 22.87 -49.10 48.85
C LEU A 425 21.70 -49.46 47.95
N ARG A 426 21.59 -50.75 47.63
CA ARG A 426 20.41 -51.35 46.97
C ARG A 426 19.24 -51.50 47.93
N ASP A 427 18.01 -51.52 47.42
CA ASP A 427 16.76 -51.84 48.12
C ASP A 427 16.43 -50.88 49.28
N VAL A 428 16.98 -49.66 49.26
CA VAL A 428 16.56 -48.58 50.16
C VAL A 428 15.18 -48.09 49.71
N VAL A 429 14.23 -48.00 50.64
CA VAL A 429 12.91 -47.40 50.37
C VAL A 429 13.08 -45.89 50.35
N VAL A 430 12.77 -45.26 49.23
CA VAL A 430 12.66 -43.80 49.11
C VAL A 430 11.19 -43.45 48.94
N SER A 431 10.62 -42.77 49.94
CA SER A 431 9.22 -42.33 49.94
C SER A 431 9.12 -40.80 49.89
N VAL A 432 8.08 -40.32 49.22
CA VAL A 432 7.70 -38.92 49.09
C VAL A 432 6.30 -38.78 49.66
N ALA A 433 6.09 -37.78 50.52
CA ALA A 433 4.79 -37.44 51.12
C ALA A 433 4.55 -35.93 51.09
N GLY A 434 3.30 -35.49 51.07
CA GLY A 434 2.91 -34.07 50.99
C GLY A 434 2.00 -33.81 49.79
N SER A 435 2.38 -32.85 48.93
CA SER A 435 1.65 -32.57 47.67
C SER A 435 1.64 -33.74 46.67
N ALA A 436 2.57 -34.68 46.82
CA ALA A 436 2.58 -35.96 46.11
C ALA A 436 2.87 -37.09 47.10
N ASN A 437 2.33 -38.28 46.85
CA ASN A 437 2.56 -39.48 47.65
C ASN A 437 3.03 -40.61 46.75
N ALA A 438 4.30 -40.99 46.84
CA ALA A 438 4.91 -42.03 46.01
C ALA A 438 6.08 -42.68 46.74
N SER A 439 6.44 -43.92 46.37
CA SER A 439 7.65 -44.56 46.89
C SER A 439 8.28 -45.47 45.87
N THR A 440 9.58 -45.68 45.97
CA THR A 440 10.34 -46.61 45.12
C THR A 440 11.50 -47.22 45.91
N HIS A 441 12.11 -48.27 45.37
CA HIS A 441 13.33 -48.85 45.91
C HIS A 441 14.54 -48.43 45.06
N THR A 442 15.70 -48.27 45.70
CA THR A 442 16.95 -48.10 44.97
C THR A 442 17.38 -49.36 44.24
N LEU A 443 17.93 -49.21 43.03
CA LEU A 443 18.47 -50.27 42.20
C LEU A 443 19.81 -50.81 42.72
N ALA A 444 20.38 -51.81 42.04
CA ALA A 444 21.66 -52.44 42.42
C ALA A 444 22.85 -51.46 42.41
N ASP A 445 22.77 -50.39 41.63
CA ASP A 445 23.74 -49.29 41.59
C ASP A 445 23.40 -48.15 42.59
N GLY A 446 22.38 -48.35 43.44
CA GLY A 446 21.90 -47.39 44.44
C GLY A 446 21.04 -46.26 43.89
N SER A 447 20.78 -46.21 42.58
CA SER A 447 19.99 -45.15 41.95
C SER A 447 18.48 -45.36 42.11
N TYR A 448 17.71 -44.27 42.06
CA TYR A 448 16.25 -44.31 42.03
C TYR A 448 15.64 -43.14 41.25
N ALA A 449 14.41 -43.32 40.77
CA ALA A 449 13.62 -42.27 40.11
C ALA A 449 12.12 -42.40 40.43
N LEU A 450 11.46 -41.28 40.68
CA LEU A 450 10.02 -41.13 40.84
C LEU A 450 9.52 -40.05 39.88
N THR A 451 8.73 -40.43 38.89
CA THR A 451 8.17 -39.54 37.84
C THR A 451 6.69 -39.26 38.11
N GLY A 452 6.15 -38.18 37.52
CA GLY A 452 4.72 -37.88 37.60
C GLY A 452 4.30 -37.29 38.96
N LEU A 453 5.23 -36.64 39.66
CA LEU A 453 4.94 -36.04 40.96
C LEU A 453 4.15 -34.74 40.77
N ALA A 454 3.04 -34.60 41.48
CA ALA A 454 2.27 -33.36 41.50
C ALA A 454 3.13 -32.20 42.02
N PRO A 455 3.11 -31.01 41.39
CA PRO A 455 3.86 -29.86 41.86
C PRO A 455 3.42 -29.41 43.26
N GLY A 456 4.37 -29.03 44.10
CA GLY A 456 4.13 -28.55 45.47
C GLY A 456 5.17 -29.05 46.49
N PRO A 457 5.07 -28.60 47.75
CA PRO A 457 5.98 -29.01 48.81
C PRO A 457 5.86 -30.50 49.15
N VAL A 458 7.01 -31.16 49.32
CA VAL A 458 7.10 -32.59 49.65
C VAL A 458 8.15 -32.85 50.73
N THR A 459 7.96 -33.90 51.50
CA THR A 459 8.96 -34.50 52.39
C THR A 459 9.39 -35.83 51.81
N ILE A 460 10.70 -36.04 51.73
CA ILE A 460 11.34 -37.22 51.15
C ILE A 460 12.05 -37.97 52.26
N VAL A 461 11.85 -39.28 52.35
CA VAL A 461 12.47 -40.15 53.38
C VAL A 461 13.16 -41.32 52.70
N ALA A 462 14.44 -41.54 53.03
CA ALA A 462 15.18 -42.73 52.67
C ALA A 462 15.34 -43.64 53.91
N ALA A 463 14.88 -44.88 53.81
CA ALA A 463 14.90 -45.82 54.93
C ALA A 463 15.30 -47.24 54.48
N LYS A 464 16.17 -47.87 55.27
CA LYS A 464 16.58 -49.27 55.09
C LYS A 464 16.73 -49.93 56.47
N PRO A 465 16.20 -51.15 56.70
CA PRO A 465 16.41 -51.87 57.96
C PRO A 465 17.90 -52.00 58.31
N GLY A 466 18.24 -51.75 59.58
CA GLY A 466 19.63 -51.73 60.04
C GLY A 466 20.33 -50.38 59.90
N PHE A 467 19.69 -49.37 59.30
CA PHE A 467 20.20 -48.01 59.16
C PHE A 467 19.26 -46.98 59.81
N ALA A 468 19.82 -45.85 60.25
CA ALA A 468 19.04 -44.68 60.59
C ALA A 468 18.43 -44.07 59.30
N SER A 469 17.15 -43.69 59.36
CA SER A 469 16.48 -43.04 58.23
C SER A 469 16.91 -41.58 58.08
N VAL A 470 16.92 -41.08 56.84
CA VAL A 470 17.19 -39.67 56.54
C VAL A 470 15.95 -39.07 55.91
N SER A 471 15.51 -37.93 56.43
CA SER A 471 14.39 -37.14 55.91
C SER A 471 14.85 -35.76 55.47
N ALA A 472 14.20 -35.24 54.43
CA ALA A 472 14.45 -33.89 53.92
C ALA A 472 13.19 -33.31 53.26
N SER A 473 13.01 -31.99 53.28
CA SER A 473 11.87 -31.32 52.67
C SER A 473 12.28 -30.52 51.43
N GLY A 474 11.51 -30.61 50.35
CA GLY A 474 11.74 -29.91 49.09
C GLY A 474 10.43 -29.49 48.41
N THR A 475 10.49 -28.95 47.19
CA THR A 475 9.31 -28.60 46.39
C THR A 475 9.46 -29.19 45.00
N VAL A 476 8.44 -29.90 44.53
CA VAL A 476 8.36 -30.38 43.15
C VAL A 476 7.78 -29.25 42.29
N VAL A 477 8.43 -28.93 41.18
CA VAL A 477 7.94 -27.94 40.20
C VAL A 477 7.55 -28.67 38.92
N ALA A 478 6.44 -28.26 38.29
CA ALA A 478 5.98 -28.84 37.02
C ALA A 478 7.08 -28.70 35.95
N GLY A 479 7.45 -29.81 35.32
CA GLY A 479 8.49 -29.87 34.29
C GLY A 479 9.92 -29.95 34.81
N GLU A 480 10.18 -29.89 36.13
CA GLU A 480 11.53 -29.91 36.70
C GLU A 480 11.91 -31.26 37.37
N THR A 481 13.22 -31.45 37.62
CA THR A 481 13.76 -32.59 38.38
C THR A 481 14.33 -32.13 39.72
N LEU A 482 13.78 -32.66 40.82
CA LEU A 482 14.31 -32.54 42.18
C LEU A 482 15.36 -33.65 42.41
N MET A 483 16.53 -33.30 42.96
CA MET A 483 17.61 -34.26 43.23
C MET A 483 17.82 -34.48 44.73
N PHE A 484 17.87 -35.74 45.19
CA PHE A 484 18.07 -36.11 46.60
C PHE A 484 18.96 -37.36 46.74
N SER A 485 20.21 -37.22 47.18
CA SER A 485 21.17 -38.34 47.27
C SER A 485 21.77 -38.51 48.68
N PRO A 486 20.99 -39.02 49.66
CA PRO A 486 21.44 -39.12 51.05
C PRO A 486 22.43 -40.26 51.29
N THR A 487 23.18 -40.19 52.39
CA THR A 487 23.93 -41.31 52.96
C THR A 487 23.22 -41.84 54.20
N LEU A 488 23.11 -43.15 54.37
CA LEU A 488 22.55 -43.77 55.58
C LEU A 488 23.67 -44.24 56.53
N SER A 489 23.49 -44.03 57.83
CA SER A 489 24.42 -44.43 58.88
C SER A 489 23.85 -45.53 59.78
N LEU A 490 24.71 -46.26 60.48
CA LEU A 490 24.26 -47.19 61.53
C LEU A 490 23.63 -46.41 62.70
N PRO A 491 22.66 -46.99 63.43
CA PRO A 491 22.10 -46.37 64.62
C PRO A 491 23.18 -46.08 65.68
N GLY A 492 23.23 -44.85 66.20
CA GLY A 492 24.17 -44.41 67.25
C GLY A 492 25.36 -43.58 66.76
N GLU A 493 25.59 -43.49 65.44
CA GLU A 493 26.58 -42.59 64.85
C GLU A 493 26.12 -41.11 64.94
N PRO A 494 27.05 -40.13 65.10
CA PRO A 494 26.71 -38.71 65.08
C PRO A 494 25.99 -38.32 63.79
N ALA A 495 24.86 -37.64 63.94
CA ALA A 495 24.11 -37.11 62.80
C ALA A 495 24.90 -35.99 62.13
N ASP A 496 25.02 -36.06 60.80
CA ASP A 496 25.62 -34.99 60.03
C ASP A 496 24.70 -33.76 60.04
N THR A 497 25.25 -32.57 59.87
CA THR A 497 24.49 -31.32 59.73
C THR A 497 24.69 -30.66 58.37
N ALA A 498 25.56 -31.23 57.55
CA ALA A 498 25.96 -30.74 56.25
C ALA A 498 26.19 -31.89 55.26
N GLY A 499 26.17 -31.58 53.97
CA GLY A 499 26.51 -32.50 52.88
C GLY A 499 27.66 -31.99 52.02
N THR A 500 27.93 -32.72 50.94
CA THR A 500 29.00 -32.47 49.97
C THR A 500 28.43 -32.41 48.56
N LEU A 501 28.91 -31.46 47.74
CA LEU A 501 28.64 -31.41 46.30
C LEU A 501 29.90 -31.85 45.54
N ILE A 502 29.77 -32.76 44.58
CA ILE A 502 30.86 -33.22 43.73
C ILE A 502 30.45 -33.28 42.26
N GLY A 503 31.43 -33.31 41.36
CA GLY A 503 31.20 -33.57 39.94
C GLY A 503 32.43 -33.23 39.09
N GLN A 504 32.26 -33.26 37.76
CA GLN A 504 33.30 -32.94 36.79
C GLN A 504 32.74 -32.04 35.68
N ALA A 505 33.41 -30.93 35.40
CA ALA A 505 33.11 -30.04 34.29
C ALA A 505 33.97 -30.42 33.07
N VAL A 506 33.33 -30.58 31.91
CA VAL A 506 34.01 -30.86 30.64
C VAL A 506 33.48 -29.96 29.53
N ASP A 507 34.29 -29.75 28.51
CA ASP A 507 33.87 -29.11 27.27
C ASP A 507 32.94 -30.07 26.54
N GLN A 508 31.74 -29.63 26.20
CA GLN A 508 30.69 -30.52 25.71
C GLN A 508 31.03 -31.15 24.34
N THR A 509 31.88 -30.50 23.54
CA THR A 509 32.25 -30.96 22.20
C THR A 509 33.49 -31.84 22.23
N SER A 510 34.55 -31.37 22.88
CA SER A 510 35.83 -32.09 22.92
C SER A 510 35.92 -33.13 24.04
N LEU A 511 34.99 -33.10 25.01
CA LEU A 511 35.03 -33.86 26.26
C LEU A 511 36.29 -33.60 27.11
N ALA A 512 37.07 -32.56 26.76
CA ALA A 512 38.25 -32.18 27.51
C ALA A 512 37.85 -31.60 28.89
N PRO A 513 38.60 -31.87 29.96
CA PRO A 513 38.33 -31.30 31.27
C PRO A 513 38.35 -29.77 31.26
N LEU A 514 37.41 -29.14 31.98
CA LEU A 514 37.33 -27.68 32.09
C LEU A 514 37.77 -27.19 33.48
N PRO A 515 39.01 -26.70 33.63
CA PRO A 515 39.42 -25.97 34.83
C PRO A 515 38.74 -24.61 34.93
N GLY A 516 38.56 -24.13 36.16
CA GLY A 516 38.13 -22.74 36.39
C GLY A 516 36.63 -22.49 36.23
N VAL A 517 35.78 -23.51 36.29
CA VAL A 517 34.32 -23.34 36.40
C VAL A 517 34.00 -22.95 37.83
N MET A 518 33.34 -21.81 38.04
CA MET A 518 32.90 -21.32 39.34
C MET A 518 31.57 -22.00 39.73
N ILE A 519 31.55 -22.67 40.87
CA ILE A 519 30.38 -23.27 41.50
C ILE A 519 29.94 -22.39 42.67
N SER A 520 28.68 -21.97 42.70
CA SER A 520 28.12 -21.14 43.79
C SER A 520 26.81 -21.73 44.31
N VAL A 521 26.69 -21.83 45.65
CA VAL A 521 25.52 -22.39 46.35
C VAL A 521 24.75 -21.28 47.06
N GLY A 522 23.70 -20.77 46.41
CA GLY A 522 22.67 -19.83 46.90
C GLY A 522 22.99 -18.99 48.15
N ALA A 523 22.02 -18.83 49.05
CA ALA A 523 22.09 -17.99 50.26
C ALA A 523 23.15 -18.41 51.30
N THR A 524 24.01 -19.41 51.01
CA THR A 524 25.09 -19.85 51.90
C THR A 524 26.39 -19.08 51.71
N GLY A 525 26.55 -18.39 50.57
CA GLY A 525 27.79 -17.71 50.18
C GLY A 525 28.96 -18.65 49.85
N LYS A 526 28.77 -19.98 49.86
CA LYS A 526 29.83 -20.94 49.54
C LYS A 526 30.09 -21.00 48.04
N THR A 527 31.38 -20.95 47.68
CA THR A 527 31.85 -21.09 46.30
C THR A 527 32.99 -22.10 46.20
N ALA A 528 33.15 -22.72 45.04
CA ALA A 528 34.26 -23.62 44.70
C ALA A 528 34.62 -23.44 43.22
N VAL A 529 35.78 -23.95 42.81
CA VAL A 529 36.24 -23.88 41.42
C VAL A 529 36.71 -25.26 40.97
N SER A 530 36.42 -25.65 39.72
CA SER A 530 36.92 -26.91 39.16
C SER A 530 38.45 -26.90 38.95
N GLY A 531 39.10 -28.02 39.26
CA GLY A 531 40.55 -28.21 39.10
C GLY A 531 40.98 -28.48 37.65
N GLN A 532 42.28 -28.74 37.45
CA GLN A 532 42.88 -29.02 36.12
C GLN A 532 42.32 -30.27 35.43
N ASP A 533 41.83 -31.22 36.21
CA ASP A 533 41.12 -32.42 35.75
C ASP A 533 39.61 -32.20 35.60
N GLY A 534 39.14 -30.95 35.70
CA GLY A 534 37.75 -30.55 35.62
C GLY A 534 36.91 -30.93 36.84
N ARG A 535 37.48 -31.62 37.85
CA ARG A 535 36.72 -32.08 39.02
C ARG A 535 36.51 -30.95 40.03
N PHE A 536 35.38 -30.99 40.72
CA PHE A 536 35.10 -30.09 41.84
C PHE A 536 34.55 -30.87 43.04
N SER A 537 34.84 -30.36 44.24
CA SER A 537 34.31 -30.86 45.50
C SER A 537 34.07 -29.70 46.45
N MET A 538 32.88 -29.63 47.03
CA MET A 538 32.51 -28.63 48.02
C MET A 538 31.93 -29.33 49.25
N MET A 539 32.72 -29.37 50.32
CA MET A 539 32.35 -29.99 51.60
C MET A 539 31.62 -28.99 52.53
N ASN A 540 30.95 -29.55 53.54
CA ASN A 540 30.29 -28.81 54.61
C ASN A 540 29.25 -27.80 54.10
N VAL A 541 28.45 -28.18 53.09
CA VAL A 541 27.28 -27.40 52.66
C VAL A 541 26.15 -27.69 53.65
N PRO A 542 25.66 -26.71 54.44
CA PRO A 542 24.62 -26.96 55.44
C PRO A 542 23.42 -27.67 54.85
N ALA A 543 22.73 -28.49 55.64
CA ALA A 543 21.51 -29.13 55.17
C ALA A 543 20.44 -28.09 54.80
N GLY A 544 19.83 -28.24 53.63
CA GLY A 544 18.85 -27.29 53.10
C GLY A 544 18.64 -27.43 51.60
N THR A 545 17.71 -26.65 51.06
CA THR A 545 17.42 -26.60 49.62
C THR A 545 18.03 -25.34 49.02
N TYR A 546 18.87 -25.49 48.00
CA TYR A 546 19.61 -24.37 47.41
C TYR A 546 19.53 -24.38 45.89
N ALA A 547 19.62 -23.17 45.31
CA ALA A 547 19.98 -23.02 43.91
C ALA A 547 21.51 -23.13 43.77
N VAL A 548 21.98 -23.99 42.88
CA VAL A 548 23.42 -24.20 42.60
C VAL A 548 23.72 -23.76 41.17
N SER A 549 24.64 -22.80 41.04
CA SER A 549 25.02 -22.22 39.74
C SER A 549 26.46 -22.58 39.38
N PHE A 550 26.68 -22.83 38.09
CA PHE A 550 27.97 -23.14 37.49
C PHE A 550 28.24 -22.13 36.37
N SER A 551 29.33 -21.39 36.45
CA SER A 551 29.64 -20.34 35.47
C SER A 551 31.12 -20.32 35.09
N LYS A 552 31.39 -20.05 33.80
CA LYS A 552 32.73 -19.83 33.27
C LYS A 552 32.64 -18.86 32.10
N PRO A 553 33.47 -17.79 32.03
CA PRO A 553 33.48 -16.89 30.89
C PRO A 553 33.69 -17.64 29.56
N GLY A 554 32.93 -17.28 28.53
CA GLY A 554 32.96 -17.94 27.22
C GLY A 554 32.18 -19.26 27.13
N TYR A 555 31.48 -19.67 28.20
CA TYR A 555 30.64 -20.87 28.24
C TYR A 555 29.25 -20.55 28.79
N THR A 556 28.24 -21.30 28.33
CA THR A 556 26.86 -21.15 28.82
C THR A 556 26.78 -21.65 30.26
N SER A 557 26.27 -20.81 31.16
CA SER A 557 26.14 -21.14 32.58
C SER A 557 25.04 -22.18 32.81
N LYS A 558 25.18 -23.00 33.85
CA LYS A 558 24.16 -23.98 34.26
C LYS A 558 23.62 -23.62 35.64
N LEU A 559 22.30 -23.68 35.82
CA LEU A 559 21.62 -23.44 37.09
C LEU A 559 20.76 -24.66 37.43
N PHE A 560 20.99 -25.22 38.61
CA PHE A 560 20.09 -26.19 39.24
C PHE A 560 19.28 -25.44 40.28
N ALA A 561 18.03 -25.10 39.94
CA ALA A 561 17.17 -24.23 40.76
C ALA A 561 16.89 -24.81 42.15
N THR A 562 16.80 -26.14 42.26
CA THR A 562 16.40 -26.83 43.48
C THR A 562 17.29 -28.07 43.73
N VAL A 563 18.35 -27.90 44.51
CA VAL A 563 19.25 -28.97 44.97
C VAL A 563 19.02 -29.18 46.47
N LEU A 564 18.58 -30.38 46.85
CA LEU A 564 18.33 -30.74 48.23
C LEU A 564 19.59 -31.35 48.86
N VAL A 565 20.26 -30.59 49.72
CA VAL A 565 21.40 -31.06 50.50
C VAL A 565 20.86 -31.61 51.82
N ALA A 566 20.84 -32.93 51.96
CA ALA A 566 20.49 -33.58 53.21
C ALA A 566 21.72 -33.78 54.10
N PRO A 567 21.54 -33.95 55.43
CA PRO A 567 22.59 -34.43 56.32
C PRO A 567 23.42 -35.58 55.74
N GLY A 568 24.74 -35.41 55.64
CA GLY A 568 25.68 -36.44 55.17
C GLY A 568 25.63 -36.70 53.66
N SER A 569 24.67 -36.13 52.95
CA SER A 569 24.46 -36.38 51.52
C SER A 569 25.69 -36.03 50.69
N THR A 570 25.93 -36.83 49.66
CA THR A 570 26.87 -36.49 48.58
C THR A 570 26.07 -36.34 47.30
N ASN A 571 25.85 -35.09 46.90
CA ASN A 571 25.17 -34.78 45.65
C ASN A 571 26.20 -34.74 44.52
N ASP A 572 26.18 -35.76 43.69
CA ASP A 572 27.06 -35.90 42.54
C ASP A 572 26.37 -35.39 41.28
N PHE A 573 26.88 -34.31 40.71
CA PHE A 573 26.42 -33.75 39.45
C PHE A 573 26.98 -34.49 38.23
N GLN A 574 27.77 -35.55 38.45
CA GLN A 574 28.42 -36.36 37.42
C GLN A 574 29.24 -35.48 36.46
N VAL A 575 29.26 -35.83 35.17
CA VAL A 575 29.93 -35.07 34.12
C VAL A 575 28.98 -34.01 33.57
N LEU A 576 29.27 -32.75 33.88
CA LEU A 576 28.60 -31.58 33.35
C LEU A 576 29.32 -31.08 32.10
N GLY A 577 28.74 -31.32 30.92
CA GLY A 577 29.21 -30.72 29.67
C GLY A 577 28.83 -29.23 29.57
N PHE A 578 29.78 -28.36 29.26
CA PHE A 578 29.54 -26.94 29.01
C PHE A 578 29.74 -26.64 27.52
N SER A 579 28.73 -26.05 26.90
CA SER A 579 28.82 -25.55 25.53
C SER A 579 29.52 -24.20 25.52
N LYS A 580 30.52 -24.03 24.65
CA LYS A 580 31.14 -22.73 24.40
C LYS A 580 30.08 -21.77 23.88
N THR A 581 30.01 -20.58 24.45
CA THR A 581 29.11 -19.53 23.96
C THR A 581 29.76 -18.90 22.73
N LEU A 582 29.29 -19.27 21.55
CA LEU A 582 29.64 -18.56 20.32
C LEU A 582 28.87 -17.24 20.29
N THR A 583 29.53 -16.17 19.88
CA THR A 583 28.91 -14.84 19.70
C THR A 583 28.70 -14.50 18.23
N THR A 584 29.27 -15.31 17.32
CA THR A 584 29.21 -15.12 15.87
C THR A 584 28.94 -16.43 15.16
N VAL A 585 28.46 -16.31 13.93
CA VAL A 585 28.22 -17.36 12.95
C VAL A 585 29.47 -17.52 12.08
N ALA A 586 29.88 -18.78 11.85
CA ALA A 586 30.84 -19.15 10.82
C ALA A 586 30.10 -19.95 9.74
N LEU A 587 30.19 -19.48 8.50
CA LEU A 587 29.49 -20.03 7.35
C LEU A 587 30.51 -20.68 6.41
N ALA A 588 30.32 -21.94 6.06
CA ALA A 588 31.09 -22.63 5.03
C ALA A 588 30.17 -23.18 3.95
N GLY A 589 30.64 -23.36 2.72
CA GLY A 589 29.83 -23.97 1.68
C GLY A 589 30.57 -24.16 0.38
N ARG A 590 29.89 -24.74 -0.61
CA ARG A 590 30.38 -24.97 -1.96
C ARG A 590 29.48 -24.32 -3.00
N LEU A 591 30.08 -23.71 -4.03
CA LEU A 591 29.39 -23.13 -5.18
C LEU A 591 29.62 -23.96 -6.44
N SER A 592 28.56 -24.38 -7.11
CA SER A 592 28.63 -25.17 -8.35
C SER A 592 27.67 -24.72 -9.43
N ASP A 593 27.96 -25.07 -10.68
CA ASP A 593 27.09 -24.86 -11.84
C ASP A 593 25.86 -25.78 -11.75
N ILE A 594 24.66 -25.23 -11.92
CA ILE A 594 23.40 -25.98 -11.75
C ILE A 594 23.17 -27.04 -12.82
N GLN A 595 23.73 -26.88 -14.03
CA GLN A 595 23.50 -27.80 -15.16
C GLN A 595 24.55 -28.91 -15.23
N SER A 596 25.82 -28.55 -15.05
CA SER A 596 26.97 -29.45 -15.19
C SER A 596 27.47 -30.02 -13.87
N GLY A 597 27.05 -29.45 -12.72
CA GLY A 597 27.53 -29.83 -11.39
C GLY A 597 29.00 -29.49 -11.14
N LYS A 598 29.68 -28.81 -12.06
CA LYS A 598 31.09 -28.42 -11.90
C LYS A 598 31.24 -27.31 -10.87
N ALA A 599 32.35 -27.35 -10.12
CA ALA A 599 32.69 -26.29 -9.17
C ALA A 599 32.90 -24.94 -9.88
N ILE A 600 32.42 -23.86 -9.26
CA ILE A 600 32.65 -22.49 -9.74
C ILE A 600 33.73 -21.86 -8.87
N ALA A 601 34.95 -21.75 -9.41
CA ALA A 601 36.08 -21.09 -8.75
C ALA A 601 36.02 -19.57 -8.94
N GLN A 602 36.67 -18.82 -8.04
CA GLN A 602 36.79 -17.34 -8.09
C GLN A 602 35.43 -16.60 -8.06
N ALA A 603 34.36 -17.27 -7.65
CA ALA A 603 33.07 -16.63 -7.42
C ALA A 603 33.12 -15.82 -6.13
N THR A 604 32.53 -14.63 -6.15
CA THR A 604 32.48 -13.75 -4.98
C THR A 604 31.24 -14.05 -4.15
N VAL A 605 31.43 -14.33 -2.85
CA VAL A 605 30.37 -14.50 -1.86
C VAL A 605 30.43 -13.35 -0.87
N THR A 606 29.39 -12.53 -0.81
CA THR A 606 29.35 -11.31 0.01
C THR A 606 28.14 -11.31 0.93
N VAL A 607 28.33 -10.89 2.18
CA VAL A 607 27.25 -10.60 3.12
C VAL A 607 26.78 -9.17 2.87
N VAL A 608 25.57 -8.99 2.35
CA VAL A 608 25.03 -7.67 2.02
C VAL A 608 24.81 -6.88 3.30
N GLY A 609 25.36 -5.66 3.36
CA GLY A 609 25.28 -4.80 4.55
C GLY A 609 26.39 -5.03 5.59
N ALA A 610 27.32 -5.96 5.35
CA ALA A 610 28.51 -6.14 6.18
C ALA A 610 29.78 -6.12 5.31
N ALA A 611 30.91 -5.73 5.90
CA ALA A 611 32.22 -5.78 5.24
C ALA A 611 32.81 -7.21 5.26
N LEU A 612 31.96 -8.23 5.02
CA LEU A 612 32.33 -9.64 5.01
C LEU A 612 32.17 -10.19 3.59
N THR A 613 33.28 -10.52 2.95
CA THR A 613 33.33 -11.09 1.59
C THR A 613 34.42 -12.14 1.50
N THR A 614 34.24 -13.12 0.62
CA THR A 614 35.22 -14.17 0.34
C THR A 614 35.09 -14.61 -1.12
N GLN A 615 36.08 -15.36 -1.60
CA GLN A 615 36.06 -15.97 -2.92
C GLN A 615 36.10 -17.49 -2.81
N THR A 616 35.44 -18.17 -3.75
CA THR A 616 35.51 -19.63 -3.84
C THR A 616 36.86 -20.09 -4.36
N ASP A 617 37.37 -21.19 -3.81
CA ASP A 617 38.61 -21.84 -4.25
C ASP A 617 38.42 -22.66 -5.54
N SER A 618 39.46 -23.39 -5.98
CA SER A 618 39.40 -24.23 -7.20
C SER A 618 38.40 -25.39 -7.11
N ASN A 619 37.99 -25.79 -5.91
CA ASN A 619 36.99 -26.83 -5.67
C ASN A 619 35.58 -26.24 -5.49
N GLY A 620 35.46 -24.90 -5.54
CA GLY A 620 34.23 -24.15 -5.36
C GLY A 620 33.89 -23.90 -3.89
N ASP A 621 34.77 -24.25 -2.95
CA ASP A 621 34.52 -24.11 -1.52
C ASP A 621 34.79 -22.68 -1.03
N TYR A 622 34.02 -22.20 -0.06
CA TYR A 622 34.15 -20.87 0.55
C TYR A 622 33.90 -20.92 2.07
N ARG A 623 34.46 -19.96 2.81
CA ARG A 623 34.23 -19.76 4.25
C ARG A 623 34.17 -18.27 4.63
N ILE A 624 33.20 -17.91 5.47
CA ILE A 624 32.97 -16.58 6.03
C ILE A 624 32.87 -16.71 7.56
N GLU A 625 33.63 -15.91 8.30
CA GLU A 625 33.61 -15.90 9.77
C GLU A 625 33.15 -14.54 10.31
N GLY A 626 32.71 -14.50 11.57
CA GLY A 626 32.36 -13.24 12.24
C GLY A 626 30.96 -12.69 11.92
N LEU A 627 30.08 -13.49 11.34
CA LEU A 627 28.73 -13.06 11.00
C LEU A 627 27.85 -12.96 12.28
N ALA A 628 26.99 -11.94 12.40
CA ALA A 628 26.08 -11.84 13.55
C ALA A 628 24.91 -12.84 13.41
N PRO A 629 24.43 -13.46 14.51
CA PRO A 629 23.20 -14.24 14.50
C PRO A 629 21.99 -13.39 14.07
N GLY A 630 21.06 -14.00 13.35
CA GLY A 630 19.87 -13.35 12.81
C GLY A 630 19.74 -13.51 11.30
N GLY A 631 18.82 -12.75 10.72
CA GLY A 631 18.64 -12.68 9.27
C GLY A 631 19.76 -11.89 8.62
N THR A 632 20.35 -12.45 7.58
CA THR A 632 21.28 -11.77 6.69
C THR A 632 20.96 -12.09 5.24
N THR A 633 21.60 -11.39 4.32
CA THR A 633 21.44 -11.59 2.90
C THR A 633 22.80 -11.91 2.30
N LEU A 634 22.92 -13.07 1.67
CA LEU A 634 24.13 -13.53 0.99
C LEU A 634 23.98 -13.28 -0.51
N ARG A 635 24.99 -12.67 -1.13
CA ARG A 635 25.08 -12.48 -2.57
C ARG A 635 26.20 -13.34 -3.13
N PHE A 636 25.86 -14.17 -4.12
CA PHE A 636 26.75 -15.01 -4.89
C PHE A 636 26.86 -14.45 -6.32
N SER A 637 28.09 -14.25 -6.81
CA SER A 637 28.32 -13.71 -8.15
C SER A 637 29.54 -14.34 -8.81
N ALA A 638 29.39 -14.70 -10.09
CA ALA A 638 30.45 -15.23 -10.93
C ALA A 638 30.25 -14.76 -12.39
N SER A 639 31.32 -14.56 -13.14
CA SER A 639 31.24 -14.15 -14.55
C SER A 639 30.55 -15.23 -15.40
N GLY A 640 29.57 -14.83 -16.22
CA GLY A 640 28.78 -15.74 -17.06
C GLY A 640 27.59 -16.41 -16.35
N TYR A 641 27.40 -16.16 -15.06
CA TYR A 641 26.33 -16.71 -14.25
C TYR A 641 25.38 -15.61 -13.77
N ALA A 642 24.08 -15.92 -13.70
CA ALA A 642 23.13 -15.07 -13.02
C ALA A 642 23.52 -14.94 -11.54
N SER A 643 23.68 -13.71 -11.06
CA SER A 643 24.00 -13.47 -9.64
C SER A 643 22.78 -13.78 -8.77
N GLU A 644 22.98 -14.54 -7.70
CA GLU A 644 21.89 -14.90 -6.80
C GLU A 644 22.05 -14.23 -5.44
N THR A 645 20.94 -13.75 -4.90
CA THR A 645 20.88 -13.15 -3.56
C THR A 645 19.89 -13.93 -2.72
N VAL A 646 20.34 -14.45 -1.58
CA VAL A 646 19.55 -15.36 -0.75
C VAL A 646 19.51 -14.83 0.67
N ALA A 647 18.30 -14.64 1.20
CA ALA A 647 18.13 -14.41 2.63
C ALA A 647 18.47 -15.70 3.37
N ALA A 648 19.44 -15.63 4.27
CA ALA A 648 19.81 -16.70 5.16
C ALA A 648 19.55 -16.24 6.59
N SER A 649 18.84 -17.05 7.37
CA SER A 649 18.65 -16.79 8.79
C SER A 649 19.49 -17.77 9.58
N PHE A 650 20.31 -17.24 10.48
CA PHE A 650 21.13 -18.00 11.40
C PHE A 650 20.58 -17.75 12.80
N PRO A 651 19.65 -18.57 13.30
CA PRO A 651 18.87 -18.26 14.50
C PRO A 651 19.73 -18.08 15.76
N ALA A 652 20.95 -18.62 15.75
CA ALA A 652 21.92 -18.49 16.82
C ALA A 652 23.35 -18.44 16.25
N ALA A 653 24.31 -18.04 17.08
CA ALA A 653 25.72 -18.18 16.76
C ALA A 653 26.10 -19.66 16.65
N GLY A 654 26.94 -20.02 15.68
CA GLY A 654 27.18 -21.42 15.32
C GLY A 654 27.99 -21.59 14.04
N GLU A 655 28.41 -22.81 13.75
CA GLU A 655 28.92 -23.17 12.43
C GLU A 655 27.77 -23.67 11.55
N TYR A 656 27.69 -23.15 10.32
CA TYR A 656 26.65 -23.48 9.36
C TYR A 656 27.27 -23.85 8.02
N ARG A 657 26.66 -24.83 7.35
CA ARG A 657 26.98 -25.19 5.96
C ARG A 657 25.91 -24.67 5.01
N PHE A 658 26.31 -24.02 3.92
CA PHE A 658 25.42 -23.39 2.95
C PHE A 658 25.94 -23.60 1.52
N ASP A 659 25.63 -24.76 0.95
CA ASP A 659 25.97 -25.07 -0.44
C ASP A 659 24.98 -24.40 -1.39
N LYS A 660 25.46 -23.94 -2.56
CA LYS A 660 24.65 -23.18 -3.51
C LYS A 660 25.02 -23.54 -4.95
N THR A 661 24.05 -23.45 -5.84
CA THR A 661 24.28 -23.54 -7.29
C THR A 661 23.97 -22.22 -7.99
N LEU A 662 24.67 -21.91 -9.09
CA LEU A 662 24.33 -20.80 -9.99
C LEU A 662 23.98 -21.31 -11.39
N ALA A 663 23.06 -20.62 -12.06
CA ALA A 663 22.70 -20.85 -13.45
C ALA A 663 23.45 -19.91 -14.40
N LEU A 664 23.76 -20.39 -15.61
CA LEU A 664 24.25 -19.54 -16.70
C LEU A 664 23.18 -18.50 -17.08
N ASP A 665 23.62 -17.30 -17.41
CA ASP A 665 22.76 -16.20 -17.83
C ASP A 665 22.01 -16.56 -19.14
N GLY A 666 20.66 -16.66 -19.09
CA GLY A 666 19.80 -16.89 -20.26
C GLY A 666 19.49 -18.35 -20.67
N ALA A 667 19.88 -19.38 -19.91
CA ALA A 667 19.67 -20.79 -20.29
C ALA A 667 18.36 -21.44 -19.76
N GLY A 668 17.47 -20.66 -19.15
CA GLY A 668 16.19 -21.11 -18.59
C GLY A 668 15.04 -21.16 -19.60
N ASN A 669 13.98 -21.87 -19.26
CA ASN A 669 12.69 -21.80 -19.95
C ASN A 669 11.66 -21.23 -18.96
N PRO A 670 10.95 -20.13 -19.25
CA PRO A 670 10.90 -19.33 -20.49
C PRO A 670 12.21 -18.59 -20.81
N SER A 671 12.40 -18.20 -22.07
CA SER A 671 13.59 -17.49 -22.58
C SER A 671 13.23 -16.31 -23.49
N PHE A 672 14.13 -15.35 -23.65
CA PHE A 672 13.96 -14.25 -24.63
C PHE A 672 14.50 -14.67 -26.00
N SER A 673 13.63 -14.98 -26.96
CA SER A 673 14.03 -15.23 -28.36
C SER A 673 14.45 -13.94 -29.07
N MET A 674 13.83 -12.81 -28.72
CA MET A 674 14.15 -11.48 -29.23
C MET A 674 14.11 -10.44 -28.11
N LEU A 675 15.05 -9.48 -28.14
CA LEU A 675 15.02 -8.28 -27.31
C LEU A 675 15.72 -7.12 -28.05
N VAL A 676 14.94 -6.19 -28.57
CA VAL A 676 15.43 -5.04 -29.35
C VAL A 676 14.60 -3.81 -29.07
N SER A 677 15.11 -2.63 -29.44
CA SER A 677 14.32 -1.42 -29.57
C SER A 677 13.70 -1.35 -30.97
N ASP A 678 12.54 -0.70 -31.12
CA ASP A 678 11.88 -0.55 -32.42
C ASP A 678 12.66 0.36 -33.38
N GLN A 679 13.48 1.25 -32.84
CA GLN A 679 14.45 2.04 -33.58
C GLN A 679 15.84 1.95 -32.92
N PRO A 680 16.93 1.97 -33.70
CA PRO A 680 18.28 1.95 -33.15
C PRO A 680 18.69 3.29 -32.51
N VAL A 681 18.03 4.39 -32.90
CA VAL A 681 18.34 5.76 -32.49
C VAL A 681 17.05 6.53 -32.23
N TYR A 682 16.96 7.22 -31.10
CA TYR A 682 15.83 8.07 -30.72
C TYR A 682 16.26 9.51 -30.44
N PRO A 683 15.45 10.53 -30.78
CA PRO A 683 15.65 11.87 -30.27
C PRO A 683 15.21 11.97 -28.79
N ALA A 684 15.50 13.12 -28.16
CA ALA A 684 14.97 13.45 -26.83
C ALA A 684 13.44 13.52 -26.81
N HIS A 685 12.83 13.20 -25.66
CA HIS A 685 11.38 13.21 -25.40
C HIS A 685 10.57 12.34 -26.39
N ALA A 686 11.20 11.33 -26.98
CA ALA A 686 10.56 10.38 -27.87
C ALA A 686 10.11 9.14 -27.10
N PRO A 687 8.98 8.52 -27.50
CA PRO A 687 8.61 7.20 -27.00
C PRO A 687 9.50 6.14 -27.66
N ALA A 688 10.39 5.52 -26.89
CA ALA A 688 11.12 4.32 -27.28
C ALA A 688 10.26 3.08 -27.03
N VAL A 689 10.04 2.25 -28.05
CA VAL A 689 9.31 0.98 -27.90
C VAL A 689 10.32 -0.17 -27.83
N LEU A 690 10.38 -0.81 -26.68
CA LEU A 690 11.24 -1.96 -26.41
C LEU A 690 10.44 -3.23 -26.71
N LYS A 691 10.82 -3.92 -27.78
CA LYS A 691 10.16 -5.11 -28.30
C LYS A 691 10.87 -6.37 -27.82
N MET A 692 10.10 -7.33 -27.30
CA MET A 692 10.63 -8.63 -26.94
C MET A 692 9.71 -9.76 -27.38
N GLU A 693 10.33 -10.88 -27.68
CA GLU A 693 9.64 -12.15 -27.89
C GLU A 693 10.11 -13.13 -26.83
N ILE A 694 9.15 -13.72 -26.14
CA ILE A 694 9.38 -14.64 -25.03
C ILE A 694 8.90 -16.02 -25.44
N ALA A 695 9.84 -16.96 -25.56
CA ALA A 695 9.55 -18.35 -25.88
C ALA A 695 9.39 -19.19 -24.61
N ASN A 696 8.25 -19.87 -24.47
CA ASN A 696 8.10 -20.99 -23.55
C ASN A 696 8.13 -22.30 -24.36
N THR A 697 9.21 -23.06 -24.23
CA THR A 697 9.41 -24.33 -24.95
C THR A 697 9.01 -25.55 -24.11
N ALA A 698 8.40 -25.36 -22.92
CA ALA A 698 7.90 -26.46 -22.10
C ALA A 698 6.49 -26.84 -22.52
N ALA A 699 6.12 -28.08 -22.18
CA ALA A 699 4.74 -28.57 -22.27
C ALA A 699 3.80 -27.98 -21.20
N THR A 700 4.33 -27.23 -20.22
CA THR A 700 3.56 -26.60 -19.13
C THR A 700 3.55 -25.08 -19.27
N PRO A 701 2.42 -24.41 -18.93
CA PRO A 701 2.35 -22.96 -18.96
C PRO A 701 3.20 -22.37 -17.82
N VAL A 702 3.65 -21.12 -18.01
CA VAL A 702 4.15 -20.29 -16.91
C VAL A 702 3.04 -19.32 -16.54
N GLU A 703 2.44 -19.53 -15.37
CA GLU A 703 1.41 -18.67 -14.82
C GLU A 703 2.04 -17.52 -14.03
N ASN A 704 1.40 -16.36 -14.02
CA ASN A 704 1.81 -15.17 -13.26
C ASN A 704 3.25 -14.71 -13.53
N ALA A 705 3.67 -14.78 -14.79
CA ALA A 705 4.95 -14.26 -15.23
C ALA A 705 4.93 -12.72 -15.20
N VAL A 706 5.88 -12.10 -14.51
CA VAL A 706 6.08 -10.65 -14.48
C VAL A 706 7.31 -10.31 -15.30
N ILE A 707 7.23 -9.26 -16.11
CA ILE A 707 8.33 -8.83 -16.97
C ILE A 707 8.73 -7.41 -16.57
N ASP A 708 9.93 -7.26 -16.03
CA ASP A 708 10.50 -5.96 -15.66
C ASP A 708 11.62 -5.59 -16.66
N ILE A 709 11.71 -4.32 -17.01
CA ILE A 709 12.76 -3.72 -17.81
C ILE A 709 13.49 -2.68 -16.96
N THR A 710 14.81 -2.81 -16.89
CA THR A 710 15.68 -1.81 -16.27
C THR A 710 16.49 -1.13 -17.36
N ILE A 711 16.54 0.20 -17.36
CA ILE A 711 17.29 0.99 -18.33
C ILE A 711 18.50 1.61 -17.64
N PHE A 712 19.64 1.49 -18.31
CA PHE A 712 20.94 1.94 -17.86
C PHE A 712 21.46 3.03 -18.78
N ASP A 713 22.03 4.07 -18.16
CA ASP A 713 22.77 5.11 -18.87
C ASP A 713 24.13 4.58 -19.42
N PRO A 714 24.86 5.38 -20.23
CA PRO A 714 26.17 4.99 -20.74
C PRO A 714 27.23 4.72 -19.66
N GLN A 715 26.99 5.14 -18.41
CA GLN A 715 27.86 4.91 -17.25
C GLN A 715 27.44 3.66 -16.45
N GLY A 716 26.37 2.98 -16.85
CA GLY A 716 25.84 1.78 -16.20
C GLY A 716 24.95 2.07 -14.98
N GLN A 717 24.52 3.32 -14.76
CA GLN A 717 23.56 3.67 -13.70
C GLN A 717 22.13 3.41 -14.16
N VAL A 718 21.27 2.95 -13.24
CA VAL A 718 19.85 2.76 -13.53
C VAL A 718 19.16 4.11 -13.57
N ILE A 719 18.54 4.42 -14.71
CA ILE A 719 17.78 5.67 -14.93
C ILE A 719 16.28 5.44 -15.10
N GLY A 720 15.86 4.19 -15.26
CA GLY A 720 14.47 3.84 -15.43
C GLY A 720 14.21 2.39 -15.10
N MET A 721 13.07 2.13 -14.48
CA MET A 721 12.50 0.80 -14.34
C MET A 721 11.08 0.85 -14.87
N GLN A 722 10.70 -0.14 -15.68
CA GLN A 722 9.38 -0.26 -16.28
C GLN A 722 8.91 -1.70 -16.13
N GLN A 723 7.65 -1.88 -15.81
CA GLN A 723 7.03 -3.20 -15.78
C GLN A 723 6.13 -3.32 -17.00
N ALA A 724 6.20 -4.45 -17.70
CA ALA A 724 5.33 -4.68 -18.84
C ALA A 724 3.87 -4.79 -18.36
N VAL A 725 2.96 -4.14 -19.09
CA VAL A 725 1.52 -4.18 -18.82
C VAL A 725 0.83 -4.61 -20.12
N ARG A 726 -0.09 -5.56 -20.02
CA ARG A 726 -1.01 -5.91 -21.10
C ARG A 726 -2.43 -5.48 -20.75
N ILE A 727 -3.25 -5.22 -21.75
CA ILE A 727 -4.69 -5.01 -21.57
C ILE A 727 -5.41 -6.28 -22.03
N ASP A 728 -6.26 -6.86 -21.18
CA ASP A 728 -7.09 -8.00 -21.57
C ASP A 728 -8.36 -7.57 -22.34
N ALA A 729 -9.16 -8.56 -22.77
CA ALA A 729 -10.37 -8.32 -23.57
C ALA A 729 -11.42 -7.43 -22.88
N ASP A 730 -11.37 -7.34 -21.55
CA ASP A 730 -12.28 -6.53 -20.73
C ASP A 730 -11.71 -5.12 -20.47
N GLY A 731 -10.58 -4.76 -21.09
CA GLY A 731 -9.95 -3.45 -20.95
C GLY A 731 -9.15 -3.29 -19.65
N VAL A 732 -8.79 -4.39 -19.00
CA VAL A 732 -8.12 -4.38 -17.70
C VAL A 732 -6.61 -4.50 -17.85
N ALA A 733 -5.87 -3.64 -17.13
CA ALA A 733 -4.41 -3.68 -17.09
C ALA A 733 -3.92 -4.84 -16.21
N GLN A 734 -3.11 -5.71 -16.82
CA GLN A 734 -2.54 -6.89 -16.18
C GLN A 734 -1.01 -6.77 -16.24
N GLU A 735 -0.37 -6.84 -15.08
CA GLU A 735 1.09 -6.95 -14.95
C GLU A 735 1.58 -8.39 -15.12
N ASN A 736 0.67 -9.35 -14.92
CA ASN A 736 0.94 -10.77 -15.01
C ASN A 736 0.64 -11.28 -16.40
N PHE A 737 1.59 -12.03 -16.95
CA PHE A 737 1.53 -12.71 -18.23
C PHE A 737 1.33 -14.21 -18.02
N MET A 738 0.56 -14.81 -18.92
CA MET A 738 0.46 -16.25 -19.05
C MET A 738 1.28 -16.63 -20.28
N LEU A 739 2.40 -17.34 -20.09
CA LEU A 739 3.23 -17.81 -21.19
C LEU A 739 2.80 -19.24 -21.55
N ALA A 740 2.03 -19.36 -22.63
CA ALA A 740 1.44 -20.64 -23.02
C ALA A 740 2.52 -21.68 -23.40
N PRO A 741 2.27 -22.99 -23.21
CA PRO A 741 3.21 -24.04 -23.59
C PRO A 741 3.58 -23.97 -25.07
N ASN A 742 4.82 -24.30 -25.41
CA ASN A 742 5.32 -24.39 -26.79
C ASN A 742 4.94 -23.18 -27.66
N SER A 743 4.98 -21.97 -27.10
CA SER A 743 4.53 -20.75 -27.76
C SER A 743 5.51 -19.60 -27.57
N THR A 744 5.39 -18.59 -28.43
CA THR A 744 6.10 -17.32 -28.30
C THR A 744 5.10 -16.21 -28.01
N THR A 745 5.37 -15.40 -27.00
CA THR A 745 4.57 -14.23 -26.62
C THR A 745 5.33 -12.96 -26.95
N ALA A 746 4.75 -12.10 -27.78
CA ALA A 746 5.28 -10.77 -28.06
C ALA A 746 4.86 -9.79 -26.96
N VAL A 747 5.81 -8.98 -26.49
CA VAL A 747 5.57 -7.96 -25.47
C VAL A 747 6.28 -6.68 -25.89
N ASP A 748 5.53 -5.58 -25.88
CA ASP A 748 6.06 -4.25 -26.20
C ASP A 748 5.98 -3.39 -24.93
N VAL A 749 7.10 -2.77 -24.56
CA VAL A 749 7.13 -1.81 -23.45
C VAL A 749 7.59 -0.47 -23.95
N LYS A 750 6.77 0.56 -23.70
CA LYS A 750 7.09 1.93 -24.05
C LYS A 750 7.84 2.59 -22.91
N TRP A 751 8.94 3.27 -23.23
CA TRP A 751 9.70 4.11 -22.32
C TRP A 751 9.97 5.48 -22.96
N SER A 752 10.02 6.54 -22.17
CA SER A 752 10.28 7.89 -22.70
C SER A 752 11.76 8.22 -22.59
N THR A 753 12.38 8.67 -23.69
CA THR A 753 13.79 9.08 -23.68
C THR A 753 14.05 10.37 -22.90
N LEU A 754 13.01 11.15 -22.60
CA LEU A 754 13.08 12.39 -21.82
C LEU A 754 14.23 13.32 -22.28
N ALA A 755 14.78 14.13 -21.39
CA ALA A 755 15.93 14.97 -21.65
C ALA A 755 17.28 14.25 -21.41
N HIS A 756 17.31 12.91 -21.42
CA HIS A 756 18.53 12.15 -21.17
C HIS A 756 19.61 12.49 -22.20
N ALA A 757 20.85 12.63 -21.71
CA ALA A 757 21.99 13.08 -22.50
C ALA A 757 22.25 12.14 -23.69
N PRO A 758 22.79 12.64 -24.80
CA PRO A 758 23.10 11.79 -25.95
C PRO A 758 24.12 10.68 -25.60
N GLY A 759 23.89 9.46 -26.09
CA GLY A 759 24.75 8.32 -25.81
C GLY A 759 24.12 6.97 -26.13
N VAL A 760 24.88 5.90 -25.90
CA VAL A 760 24.42 4.51 -26.05
C VAL A 760 23.90 4.02 -24.71
N TYR A 761 22.62 3.70 -24.66
CA TYR A 761 21.90 3.21 -23.48
C TYR A 761 21.71 1.71 -23.58
N GLN A 762 21.64 1.04 -22.43
CA GLN A 762 21.32 -0.37 -22.34
C GLN A 762 19.98 -0.56 -21.65
N PHE A 763 19.25 -1.60 -22.03
CA PHE A 763 18.06 -2.03 -21.31
C PHE A 763 18.11 -3.54 -21.10
N LYS A 764 17.80 -3.95 -19.87
CA LYS A 764 17.75 -5.34 -19.45
C LYS A 764 16.33 -5.74 -19.13
N ALA A 765 15.81 -6.73 -19.84
CA ALA A 765 14.53 -7.35 -19.55
C ALA A 765 14.73 -8.58 -18.67
N ARG A 766 13.84 -8.77 -17.68
CA ARG A 766 13.83 -9.91 -16.76
C ARG A 766 12.41 -10.49 -16.65
N ILE A 767 12.30 -11.81 -16.68
CA ILE A 767 11.06 -12.56 -16.42
C ILE A 767 11.14 -13.13 -15.02
N PHE A 768 10.08 -13.00 -14.22
CA PHE A 768 9.96 -13.61 -12.91
C PHE A 768 8.64 -14.34 -12.75
N THR A 769 8.58 -15.37 -11.90
CA THR A 769 7.30 -15.84 -11.33
C THR A 769 7.06 -15.15 -10.00
N SER A 770 5.84 -14.66 -9.81
CA SER A 770 5.38 -14.16 -8.51
C SER A 770 4.73 -15.29 -7.72
N ASN A 771 5.25 -15.59 -6.52
CA ASN A 771 4.52 -16.44 -5.58
C ASN A 771 3.64 -15.56 -4.69
N ALA A 772 2.33 -15.56 -4.96
CA ALA A 772 1.33 -14.77 -4.24
C ALA A 772 1.29 -15.02 -2.72
N SER A 773 1.85 -16.13 -2.23
CA SER A 773 1.83 -16.52 -0.82
C SER A 773 3.08 -16.16 -0.01
N THR A 774 4.19 -15.79 -0.67
CA THR A 774 5.47 -15.50 0.01
C THR A 774 6.16 -14.22 -0.46
N GLY A 775 5.68 -13.58 -1.53
CA GLY A 775 6.29 -12.36 -2.10
C GLY A 775 7.66 -12.56 -2.75
N GLY A 776 8.16 -13.81 -2.81
CA GLY A 776 9.42 -14.13 -3.49
C GLY A 776 9.27 -14.06 -5.01
N LYS A 777 10.17 -13.30 -5.66
CA LYS A 777 10.36 -13.30 -7.12
C LYS A 777 11.51 -14.24 -7.47
N THR A 778 11.26 -15.25 -8.32
CA THR A 778 12.32 -16.08 -8.90
C THR A 778 12.58 -15.61 -10.33
N VAL A 779 13.81 -15.21 -10.65
CA VAL A 779 14.19 -14.85 -12.03
C VAL A 779 14.16 -16.13 -12.87
N LEU A 780 13.39 -16.10 -13.95
CA LEU A 780 13.27 -17.20 -14.91
C LEU A 780 14.17 -17.01 -16.13
N ALA A 781 14.31 -15.78 -16.61
CA ALA A 781 15.25 -15.40 -17.65
C ALA A 781 15.59 -13.91 -17.55
N GLU A 782 16.78 -13.53 -18.02
CA GLU A 782 17.12 -12.15 -18.31
C GLU A 782 17.89 -12.02 -19.63
N ARG A 783 17.79 -10.86 -20.27
CA ARG A 783 18.54 -10.52 -21.50
C ARG A 783 18.75 -9.01 -21.56
N THR A 784 19.89 -8.59 -22.10
CA THR A 784 20.24 -7.16 -22.27
C THR A 784 20.34 -6.82 -23.75
N SER A 785 19.94 -5.60 -24.11
CA SER A 785 20.07 -5.02 -25.44
C SER A 785 20.36 -3.51 -25.33
N SER A 786 20.56 -2.82 -26.45
CA SER A 786 21.00 -1.42 -26.45
C SER A 786 20.34 -0.58 -27.54
N PHE A 787 20.21 0.72 -27.28
CA PHE A 787 19.77 1.73 -28.25
C PHE A 787 20.53 3.04 -28.04
N THR A 788 20.42 3.99 -28.97
CA THR A 788 21.10 5.30 -28.87
C THR A 788 20.08 6.41 -28.64
N ILE A 789 20.38 7.34 -27.74
CA ILE A 789 19.70 8.64 -27.67
C ILE A 789 20.58 9.65 -28.40
N ALA A 790 20.05 10.29 -29.45
CA ALA A 790 20.75 11.30 -30.23
C ALA A 790 20.63 12.69 -29.60
N ALA A 791 21.57 13.58 -29.96
CA ALA A 791 21.44 15.00 -29.69
C ALA A 791 20.21 15.58 -30.38
N SER A 792 19.35 16.23 -29.60
CA SER A 792 18.09 16.82 -30.05
C SER A 792 17.96 18.25 -29.52
N ARG A 793 17.68 19.17 -30.44
CA ARG A 793 17.36 20.58 -30.16
C ARG A 793 15.99 20.86 -30.75
N LYS A 794 15.00 21.06 -29.89
CA LYS A 794 13.59 21.26 -30.28
C LYS A 794 12.95 22.30 -29.39
N VAL A 795 12.52 23.42 -29.98
CA VAL A 795 11.76 24.48 -29.30
C VAL A 795 10.31 24.38 -29.74
N LEU A 796 9.41 24.11 -28.81
CA LEU A 796 7.99 23.94 -29.09
C LEU A 796 7.31 25.28 -29.28
N ARG A 797 7.55 26.22 -28.37
CA ARG A 797 6.88 27.51 -28.36
C ARG A 797 7.81 28.60 -27.87
N LEU A 798 7.69 29.77 -28.47
CA LEU A 798 8.23 31.02 -27.97
C LEU A 798 7.11 32.06 -27.94
N SER A 799 6.90 32.71 -26.80
CA SER A 799 5.83 33.69 -26.59
C SER A 799 6.35 34.96 -25.94
N ILE A 800 5.69 36.09 -26.22
CA ILE A 800 5.98 37.37 -25.56
C ILE A 800 4.73 37.93 -24.89
N VAL A 801 4.85 38.33 -23.63
CA VAL A 801 3.75 38.83 -22.79
C VAL A 801 4.10 40.24 -22.31
N PRO A 802 3.29 41.25 -22.64
CA PRO A 802 3.47 42.60 -22.13
C PRO A 802 2.85 42.80 -20.75
N VAL A 803 3.50 43.61 -19.93
CA VAL A 803 3.10 43.99 -18.58
C VAL A 803 3.24 45.51 -18.44
N PRO A 804 2.15 46.26 -18.19
CA PRO A 804 0.76 45.81 -18.17
C PRO A 804 0.24 45.46 -19.59
N ALA A 805 -0.74 44.55 -19.67
CA ALA A 805 -1.42 44.20 -20.93
C ALA A 805 -2.55 45.18 -21.30
N TYR A 806 -2.91 46.09 -20.39
CA TYR A 806 -3.97 47.08 -20.56
C TYR A 806 -3.48 48.46 -20.11
N SER A 807 -3.85 49.51 -20.83
CA SER A 807 -3.65 50.90 -20.43
C SER A 807 -4.78 51.79 -20.98
N VAL A 808 -4.67 53.10 -20.79
CA VAL A 808 -5.63 54.11 -21.24
C VAL A 808 -4.93 55.19 -22.06
N PHE A 809 -5.67 55.81 -22.98
CA PHE A 809 -5.19 56.90 -23.82
C PHE A 809 -4.52 58.01 -23.01
N GLU A 810 -3.37 58.50 -23.49
CA GLU A 810 -2.48 59.51 -22.89
C GLU A 810 -1.76 59.11 -21.59
N ALA A 811 -2.01 57.90 -21.05
CA ALA A 811 -1.25 57.38 -19.92
C ALA A 811 0.21 57.12 -20.29
N THR A 812 1.10 57.33 -19.32
CA THR A 812 2.50 56.92 -19.41
C THR A 812 2.69 55.72 -18.49
N GLU A 813 2.92 54.55 -19.08
CA GLU A 813 3.13 53.30 -18.35
C GLU A 813 4.61 52.93 -18.33
N GLN A 814 5.03 52.25 -17.27
CA GLN A 814 6.31 51.52 -17.26
C GLN A 814 6.09 50.16 -17.89
N MET A 815 6.35 50.06 -19.19
CA MET A 815 6.18 48.84 -19.96
C MET A 815 7.31 47.86 -19.69
N GLN A 816 6.98 46.59 -19.49
CA GLN A 816 7.90 45.48 -19.38
C GLN A 816 7.42 44.31 -20.22
N PHE A 817 8.33 43.66 -20.95
CA PHE A 817 8.00 42.51 -21.78
C PHE A 817 8.67 41.26 -21.22
N LYS A 818 7.91 40.18 -21.07
CA LYS A 818 8.40 38.86 -20.65
C LYS A 818 8.34 37.92 -21.84
N VAL A 819 9.47 37.35 -22.24
CA VAL A 819 9.54 36.31 -23.26
C VAL A 819 9.63 34.97 -22.58
N GLU A 820 8.83 34.01 -23.02
CA GLU A 820 8.75 32.66 -22.46
C GLU A 820 8.99 31.63 -23.56
N ALA A 821 9.74 30.58 -23.25
CA ALA A 821 10.10 29.51 -24.17
C ALA A 821 9.76 28.15 -23.56
N ILE A 822 9.16 27.28 -24.37
CA ILE A 822 8.94 25.86 -24.06
C ILE A 822 9.79 25.02 -25.02
N HIS A 823 10.60 24.10 -24.50
CA HIS A 823 11.49 23.27 -25.31
C HIS A 823 11.50 21.79 -24.85
N GLN A 824 11.97 20.92 -25.74
CA GLN A 824 12.15 19.48 -25.54
C GLN A 824 13.53 19.07 -26.08
N SER A 825 14.59 19.63 -25.51
CA SER A 825 15.97 19.41 -25.95
C SER A 825 16.72 18.61 -24.89
N ASN A 826 17.64 17.73 -25.30
CA ASN A 826 18.54 17.03 -24.37
C ASN A 826 19.96 17.62 -24.35
N GLN A 827 20.12 18.82 -24.93
CA GLN A 827 21.33 19.62 -24.85
C GLN A 827 20.96 21.05 -24.46
N PRO A 828 21.88 21.80 -23.82
CA PRO A 828 21.70 23.22 -23.60
C PRO A 828 21.38 23.92 -24.92
N VAL A 829 20.32 24.73 -24.93
CA VAL A 829 19.84 25.44 -26.10
C VAL A 829 19.81 26.93 -25.83
N THR A 830 20.32 27.74 -26.75
CA THR A 830 20.17 29.19 -26.71
C THR A 830 19.26 29.58 -27.87
N ILE A 831 18.14 30.22 -27.54
CA ILE A 831 17.06 30.57 -28.46
C ILE A 831 17.16 32.08 -28.69
N PRO A 832 17.76 32.52 -29.81
CA PRO A 832 17.81 33.93 -30.15
C PRO A 832 16.46 34.39 -30.73
N PHE A 833 16.00 35.55 -30.30
CA PHE A 833 14.74 36.14 -30.74
C PHE A 833 14.87 37.64 -30.97
N ARG A 834 13.91 38.18 -31.69
CA ARG A 834 13.73 39.61 -31.90
C ARG A 834 12.27 39.95 -31.70
N TYR A 835 11.98 41.08 -31.07
CA TYR A 835 10.61 41.56 -30.91
C TYR A 835 10.45 42.99 -31.45
N ALA A 836 9.25 43.30 -31.95
CA ALA A 836 8.85 44.63 -32.37
C ALA A 836 7.55 45.03 -31.68
N PHE A 837 7.59 46.10 -30.88
CA PHE A 837 6.41 46.76 -30.32
C PHE A 837 5.93 47.84 -31.29
N MET A 838 4.66 47.80 -31.66
CA MET A 838 4.11 48.62 -32.75
C MET A 838 2.91 49.45 -32.29
N ALA A 839 2.74 50.63 -32.88
CA ALA A 839 1.54 51.43 -32.75
C ALA A 839 0.37 50.78 -33.51
N PRO A 840 -0.91 51.14 -33.21
CA PRO A 840 -2.08 50.62 -33.92
C PRO A 840 -2.02 50.85 -35.44
N GLY A 841 -1.34 51.90 -35.90
CA GLY A 841 -1.10 52.21 -37.31
C GLY A 841 0.06 51.44 -37.97
N GLY A 842 0.70 50.50 -37.26
CA GLY A 842 1.79 49.68 -37.77
C GLY A 842 3.20 50.28 -37.68
N ALA A 843 3.35 51.49 -37.13
CA ALA A 843 4.67 52.08 -36.90
C ALA A 843 5.41 51.34 -35.77
N VAL A 844 6.66 50.94 -36.01
CA VAL A 844 7.51 50.32 -34.97
C VAL A 844 7.91 51.37 -33.94
N LEU A 845 7.53 51.15 -32.69
CA LEU A 845 7.81 52.01 -31.55
C LEU A 845 9.10 51.61 -30.84
N LYS A 846 9.36 50.30 -30.76
CA LYS A 846 10.57 49.74 -30.15
C LYS A 846 10.87 48.37 -30.76
N GLU A 847 12.14 48.11 -31.09
CA GLU A 847 12.60 46.82 -31.61
C GLU A 847 13.94 46.47 -30.95
N GLU A 848 14.05 45.28 -30.37
CA GLU A 848 15.28 44.79 -29.75
C GLU A 848 15.44 43.28 -29.99
N GLU A 849 16.69 42.81 -29.87
CA GLU A 849 17.03 41.41 -29.90
C GLU A 849 17.36 40.89 -28.50
N GLY A 850 17.10 39.61 -28.27
CA GLY A 850 17.41 38.94 -27.02
C GLY A 850 17.63 37.45 -27.23
N SER A 851 17.95 36.75 -26.16
CA SER A 851 18.10 35.30 -26.18
C SER A 851 17.68 34.67 -24.87
N ILE A 852 17.15 33.45 -24.94
CA ILE A 852 16.87 32.61 -23.76
C ILE A 852 17.78 31.39 -23.83
N THR A 853 18.60 31.16 -22.81
CA THR A 853 19.39 29.93 -22.68
C THR A 853 18.70 29.00 -21.68
N LEU A 854 18.41 27.77 -22.11
CA LEU A 854 17.73 26.75 -21.32
C LEU A 854 18.59 25.49 -21.23
N GLN A 855 18.62 24.86 -20.05
CA GLN A 855 19.26 23.55 -19.87
C GLN A 855 18.30 22.43 -20.29
N PRO A 856 18.80 21.21 -20.60
CA PRO A 856 17.96 20.07 -20.99
C PRO A 856 16.73 19.80 -20.09
N ASN A 857 16.89 19.99 -18.79
CA ASN A 857 15.83 19.72 -17.82
C ASN A 857 14.88 20.92 -17.60
N ASP A 858 15.17 22.08 -18.18
CA ASP A 858 14.41 23.32 -18.01
C ASP A 858 13.33 23.47 -19.08
N MET A 859 12.34 22.56 -19.10
CA MET A 859 11.30 22.54 -20.15
C MET A 859 10.62 23.89 -20.42
N LEU A 860 10.53 24.74 -19.40
CA LEU A 860 10.06 26.12 -19.48
C LEU A 860 11.17 27.05 -18.99
N GLY A 861 11.39 28.16 -19.69
CA GLY A 861 12.10 29.29 -19.13
C GLY A 861 11.62 30.61 -19.69
N SER A 862 12.04 31.68 -19.03
CA SER A 862 11.62 33.03 -19.41
C SER A 862 12.72 34.05 -19.20
N VAL A 863 12.72 35.09 -20.01
CA VAL A 863 13.56 36.28 -19.82
C VAL A 863 12.65 37.50 -19.74
N THR A 864 12.89 38.33 -18.73
CA THR A 864 12.22 39.61 -18.60
C THR A 864 13.12 40.69 -19.18
N LEU A 865 12.60 41.43 -20.15
CA LEU A 865 13.28 42.53 -20.81
C LEU A 865 13.25 43.79 -19.93
N GLY A 866 14.22 44.68 -20.12
CA GLY A 866 14.33 45.89 -19.31
C GLY A 866 13.07 46.78 -19.42
N PRO A 867 12.55 47.31 -18.29
CA PRO A 867 11.39 48.18 -18.33
C PRO A 867 11.69 49.49 -19.07
N PHE A 868 10.69 50.07 -19.72
CA PHE A 868 10.79 51.37 -20.37
C PHE A 868 9.49 52.16 -20.24
N ALA A 869 9.60 53.48 -20.07
CA ALA A 869 8.43 54.35 -20.06
C ALA A 869 7.88 54.51 -21.49
N HIS A 870 6.58 54.31 -21.66
CA HIS A 870 5.90 54.60 -22.93
C HIS A 870 4.61 55.38 -22.68
N ARG A 871 4.40 56.43 -23.47
CA ARG A 871 3.17 57.23 -23.45
C ARG A 871 2.28 56.84 -24.62
N PHE A 872 1.06 56.38 -24.33
CA PHE A 872 0.12 55.91 -25.34
C PHE A 872 -0.64 57.08 -26.00
N THR A 873 -0.21 57.48 -27.20
CA THR A 873 -0.79 58.63 -27.93
C THR A 873 -1.92 58.27 -28.89
N ALA A 874 -2.35 57.01 -28.92
CA ALA A 874 -3.49 56.52 -29.69
C ALA A 874 -4.22 55.41 -28.92
N ALA A 875 -5.54 55.32 -29.08
CA ALA A 875 -6.32 54.19 -28.56
C ALA A 875 -6.27 53.00 -29.53
N GLY A 876 -6.53 51.79 -29.02
CA GLY A 876 -6.56 50.56 -29.80
C GLY A 876 -5.52 49.53 -29.38
N VAL A 877 -5.30 48.53 -30.22
CA VAL A 877 -4.38 47.42 -29.98
C VAL A 877 -2.96 47.82 -30.39
N TYR A 878 -1.99 47.68 -29.49
CA TYR A 878 -0.57 47.83 -29.78
C TYR A 878 0.08 46.45 -29.84
N PRO A 879 0.38 45.92 -31.04
CA PRO A 879 0.98 44.59 -31.18
C PRO A 879 2.41 44.54 -30.66
N VAL A 880 2.79 43.40 -30.07
CA VAL A 880 4.16 43.02 -29.74
C VAL A 880 4.49 41.77 -30.55
N VAL A 881 5.10 41.96 -31.72
CA VAL A 881 5.39 40.87 -32.67
C VAL A 881 6.72 40.23 -32.31
N LEU A 882 6.74 38.89 -32.22
CA LEU A 882 7.92 38.10 -31.90
C LEU A 882 8.41 37.35 -33.15
N SER A 883 9.72 37.28 -33.32
CA SER A 883 10.37 36.56 -34.42
C SER A 883 11.59 35.78 -33.93
N SER A 884 11.86 34.64 -34.58
CA SER A 884 13.04 33.81 -34.32
C SER A 884 14.20 34.24 -35.22
N THR A 885 15.41 34.39 -34.67
CA THR A 885 16.58 34.88 -35.41
C THR A 885 17.70 33.83 -35.58
N GLY A 886 17.47 32.57 -35.16
CA GLY A 886 18.46 31.50 -35.27
C GLY A 886 17.90 30.08 -35.09
N ASP A 887 18.81 29.11 -34.96
CA ASP A 887 18.54 27.66 -34.81
C ASP A 887 18.76 27.19 -33.36
N PRO A 888 17.85 26.41 -32.75
CA PRO A 888 16.58 25.89 -33.28
C PRO A 888 15.46 26.92 -33.38
N ALA A 889 14.79 26.94 -34.53
CA ALA A 889 13.58 27.73 -34.72
C ALA A 889 12.40 27.14 -33.91
N PRO A 890 11.59 27.98 -33.23
CA PRO A 890 10.41 27.53 -32.51
C PRO A 890 9.33 27.04 -33.48
N GLN A 891 8.63 25.96 -33.11
CA GLN A 891 7.50 25.46 -33.90
C GLN A 891 6.30 26.43 -33.86
N VAL A 892 6.11 27.11 -32.74
CA VAL A 892 5.04 28.11 -32.55
C VAL A 892 5.62 29.42 -32.03
N LEU A 893 5.27 30.52 -32.70
CA LEU A 893 5.50 31.88 -32.22
C LEU A 893 4.17 32.46 -31.73
N ALA A 894 4.13 33.01 -30.52
CA ALA A 894 2.97 33.69 -29.99
C ALA A 894 3.29 35.16 -29.65
N ASN A 895 2.64 36.06 -30.38
CA ASN A 895 2.76 37.50 -30.19
C ASN A 895 2.01 37.95 -28.94
N GLY A 896 2.38 39.12 -28.42
CA GLY A 896 1.66 39.81 -27.36
C GLY A 896 0.91 41.02 -27.89
N GLU A 897 0.04 41.60 -27.07
CA GLU A 897 -0.64 42.85 -27.38
C GLU A 897 -0.90 43.67 -26.12
N VAL A 898 -0.91 44.99 -26.26
CA VAL A 898 -1.36 45.92 -25.23
C VAL A 898 -2.64 46.58 -25.69
N GLN A 899 -3.69 46.44 -24.90
CA GLN A 899 -5.01 47.02 -25.17
C GLN A 899 -5.11 48.40 -24.54
N VAL A 900 -5.24 49.46 -25.36
CA VAL A 900 -5.35 50.84 -24.88
C VAL A 900 -6.77 51.35 -25.05
N ALA A 901 -7.46 51.58 -23.94
CA ALA A 901 -8.82 52.11 -23.97
C ALA A 901 -8.84 53.59 -24.44
N PRO A 902 -9.85 54.02 -25.21
CA PRO A 902 -10.03 55.42 -25.56
C PRO A 902 -10.18 56.32 -24.33
N GLY A 903 -9.71 57.57 -24.42
CA GLY A 903 -9.97 58.55 -23.38
C GLY A 903 -11.47 58.86 -23.31
N ILE A 904 -12.09 58.75 -22.13
CA ILE A 904 -13.50 59.10 -21.94
C ILE A 904 -13.57 60.53 -21.38
N ARG A 905 -14.25 61.43 -22.08
CA ARG A 905 -14.69 62.72 -21.50
C ARG A 905 -16.19 62.69 -21.23
N VAL A 906 -16.60 63.30 -20.13
CA VAL A 906 -18.02 63.53 -19.84
C VAL A 906 -18.42 64.87 -20.47
N GLY A 907 -19.23 64.82 -21.52
CA GLY A 907 -19.93 65.99 -22.03
C GLY A 907 -21.10 66.32 -21.10
N VAL A 908 -21.13 67.53 -20.55
CA VAL A 908 -22.25 68.02 -19.74
C VAL A 908 -23.08 68.98 -20.59
N THR A 909 -24.32 68.60 -20.90
CA THR A 909 -25.28 69.52 -21.52
C THR A 909 -26.27 69.98 -20.46
N GLN A 910 -26.26 71.27 -20.12
CA GLN A 910 -27.23 71.89 -19.21
C GLN A 910 -28.25 72.69 -20.01
N LYS A 911 -29.52 72.30 -19.94
CA LYS A 911 -30.63 73.03 -20.55
C LYS A 911 -31.60 73.51 -19.48
N ILE A 912 -31.72 74.83 -19.35
CA ILE A 912 -32.59 75.50 -18.38
C ILE A 912 -33.81 76.03 -19.13
N THR A 913 -35.02 75.67 -18.70
CA THR A 913 -36.27 76.16 -19.31
C THR A 913 -37.24 76.68 -18.26
N PRO A 914 -37.80 77.90 -18.41
CA PRO A 914 -37.48 78.92 -19.44
C PRO A 914 -36.13 79.62 -19.17
N THR A 915 -35.51 80.17 -20.22
CA THR A 915 -34.20 80.87 -20.15
C THR A 915 -34.29 82.32 -19.68
N SER A 916 -35.50 82.86 -19.48
CA SER A 916 -35.75 84.17 -18.86
C SER A 916 -37.04 84.13 -18.03
N VAL A 917 -37.09 84.93 -16.96
CA VAL A 917 -38.24 85.08 -16.07
C VAL A 917 -38.55 86.56 -15.96
N THR A 918 -39.79 86.97 -16.26
CA THR A 918 -40.28 88.34 -16.05
C THR A 918 -40.73 88.52 -14.60
N ALA A 919 -40.79 89.77 -14.11
CA ALA A 919 -40.89 90.11 -12.68
C ALA A 919 -42.21 89.71 -11.97
N ASP A 920 -43.21 89.17 -12.68
CA ASP A 920 -44.56 88.99 -12.13
C ASP A 920 -44.88 87.54 -11.75
N GLY A 921 -44.18 87.04 -10.72
CA GLY A 921 -44.58 85.90 -9.90
C GLY A 921 -43.71 84.64 -9.98
N ASP A 922 -43.90 83.76 -9.00
CA ASP A 922 -43.12 82.52 -8.82
C ASP A 922 -43.18 81.61 -10.06
N LYS A 923 -42.02 81.19 -10.56
CA LYS A 923 -41.90 80.22 -11.67
C LYS A 923 -41.07 79.01 -11.24
N ARG A 924 -41.51 77.82 -11.65
CA ARG A 924 -40.73 76.58 -11.52
C ARG A 924 -39.81 76.44 -12.73
N ILE A 925 -38.51 76.39 -12.48
CA ILE A 925 -37.49 76.15 -13.50
C ILE A 925 -37.22 74.65 -13.57
N ARG A 926 -37.19 74.08 -14.79
CA ARG A 926 -36.63 72.74 -15.01
C ARG A 926 -35.21 72.87 -15.53
N ILE A 927 -34.29 72.22 -14.82
CA ILE A 927 -32.92 72.04 -15.25
C ILE A 927 -32.79 70.60 -15.73
N HIS A 928 -32.50 70.42 -17.01
CA HIS A 928 -32.13 69.14 -17.59
C HIS A 928 -30.59 69.07 -17.67
N LEU A 929 -30.01 68.12 -16.96
CA LEU A 929 -28.58 67.81 -17.00
C LEU A 929 -28.42 66.46 -17.70
N GLU A 930 -27.78 66.46 -18.87
CA GLU A 930 -27.42 65.24 -19.60
C GLU A 930 -25.90 65.04 -19.51
N LEU A 931 -25.48 63.89 -18.99
CA LEU A 931 -24.08 63.45 -18.96
C LEU A 931 -23.90 62.39 -20.05
N LYS A 932 -23.12 62.70 -21.07
CA LYS A 932 -22.81 61.76 -22.16
C LYS A 932 -21.32 61.43 -22.15
N GLY A 933 -20.98 60.15 -22.09
CA GLY A 933 -19.63 59.69 -22.37
C GLY A 933 -19.32 59.94 -23.85
N VAL A 934 -18.28 60.71 -24.14
CA VAL A 934 -17.82 60.99 -25.50
C VAL A 934 -16.38 60.50 -25.61
N GLU A 935 -16.12 59.70 -26.64
CA GLU A 935 -14.75 59.30 -26.99
C GLU A 935 -13.92 60.54 -27.31
N GLN A 936 -12.79 60.67 -26.63
CA GLN A 936 -11.77 61.66 -26.93
C GLN A 936 -11.01 61.15 -28.15
N LYS A 937 -11.38 61.66 -29.33
CA LYS A 937 -10.70 61.35 -30.60
C LYS A 937 -9.29 61.90 -30.66
#